data_AF-A0A2P6U2J0-F1
#
_entry.id   AF-A0A2P6U2J0-F1
#
_cell.length_a   1.000
_cell.length_b   1.000
_cell.length_c   1.000
_cell.angle_alpha   90.00
_cell.angle_beta   90.00
_cell.angle_gamma   90.00
#
_symmetry.space_group_name_H-M   'P 1'
#
loop_
_entity.id
_entity.type
_entity.pdbx_description
1 polymer ?
#
loop_
_entity_poly.entity_id
_entity_poly.type
_entity_poly.pdbx_seq_one_letter_code
_entity_poly.pdbx_strand_id
1 'polypeptide(L)'
;MAARDNVVMLMDELQPRFQQLDATGDAAQYTFQLAQLLYSTAKSSQAGLRGNLDGSLEGRMMALAQALLAWAPQAAGAPAALLASSDGRPPLVLQFCAGCHSLVVLTTIASQLATQPSTAFRIAAACQLVFDAGRRITPAIAAEVEADAAAGRQIDAGRLGMLKSLAAQQLEAVSGCARLLLSDGQEQVAAAFARSTARPAVLVPWLQEVSRAVLALRGQHGGASAAGPDLPSKFSTCLGVLVVDASQLAPAIAADSAAQDALTSALLTSCLPYLAAKFSEAVAAGLPPSSHQHISALGFVFSAMQRLPLVAAVPRHMRAPGAAATLRAVASVVEAVAALPGDLPAGVAPNIAVANSTLLGMHLHAAQLLAACCIDLSRPAAAAAGSEPRNGGQQGDRGGGSGGSGGSSGEAMAADVDQQLEVAWALVAAVPHMCSAVRALVAAAAAGLGSVQMVSDVASLYGRLAHLLAEQTARGGALERLSGRMNMPSMLTLLLNGLCQALARLFQLDLASDGGAVPWTASEDLRAPCAAHVAAAAAYVGLAVAVARSASGGPVVVFSAGPVVDLMPGLCNTLALAVHVVPSLAGPAALAPVEDLLPSLLQAAPGAVADAVVALSRKVATNGRWAAALASSVLMAAGLDDAAGLFSSNEAGMAELASQTLEQVGTVLAALDAAAMTAVEGAAGSGVPDDLAAQLSEAASSLRQQRQAQLGGLPADAPPAQRAGWLRRLLQPAAELAALVQQYYALPAVDEPHRLALAQAAAGRCCAYLRCANVEGEGGPAAVEGAGSKCCSGCRTVWYCGKTCSKANWHEGGHRHVCAALEEARQAAKEARRAAREARRAAMGAAVVE
;
A
#
# COMPACT_ATOMS: atom_id res chain seq x y z
N MET A 1 18.28 -21.02 -41.36
CA MET A 1 19.47 -20.47 -42.06
C MET A 1 19.13 -19.14 -42.71
N ALA A 2 18.28 -19.09 -43.74
CA ALA A 2 17.93 -17.83 -44.45
C ALA A 2 17.60 -16.61 -43.55
N ALA A 3 16.83 -16.79 -42.49
CA ALA A 3 16.51 -15.71 -41.54
C ALA A 3 17.74 -15.14 -40.80
N ARG A 4 18.65 -16.03 -40.37
CA ARG A 4 19.89 -15.65 -39.69
C ARG A 4 20.81 -14.90 -40.67
N ASP A 5 20.93 -15.41 -41.89
CA ASP A 5 21.77 -14.80 -42.93
C ASP A 5 21.27 -13.39 -43.29
N ASN A 6 19.95 -13.18 -43.31
CA ASN A 6 19.36 -11.86 -43.51
C ASN A 6 19.67 -10.89 -42.35
N VAL A 7 19.55 -11.33 -41.09
CA VAL A 7 19.91 -10.50 -39.93
C VAL A 7 21.39 -10.11 -39.99
N VAL A 8 22.25 -11.08 -40.31
CA VAL A 8 23.70 -10.92 -40.44
C VAL A 8 24.07 -9.91 -41.54
N MET A 9 23.44 -10.02 -42.72
CA MET A 9 23.63 -9.10 -43.84
C MET A 9 23.19 -7.67 -43.48
N LEU A 10 22.02 -7.52 -42.84
CA LEU A 10 21.50 -6.21 -42.46
C LEU A 10 22.35 -5.52 -41.38
N MET A 11 22.97 -6.29 -40.46
CA MET A 11 23.91 -5.74 -39.48
C MET A 11 25.19 -5.19 -40.14
N ASP A 12 25.74 -5.92 -41.12
CA ASP A 12 26.92 -5.47 -41.87
C ASP A 12 26.64 -4.20 -42.66
N GLU A 13 25.44 -4.08 -43.23
CA GLU A 13 25.05 -2.91 -44.00
C GLU A 13 24.80 -1.69 -43.11
N LEU A 14 24.24 -1.89 -41.91
CA LEU A 14 23.99 -0.82 -40.94
C LEU A 14 25.26 -0.32 -40.25
N GLN A 15 26.23 -1.18 -39.96
CA GLN A 15 27.44 -0.82 -39.22
C GLN A 15 28.17 0.41 -39.80
N PRO A 16 28.53 0.49 -41.09
CA PRO A 16 29.24 1.65 -41.64
C PRO A 16 28.40 2.93 -41.62
N ARG A 17 27.06 2.83 -41.59
CA ARG A 17 26.15 3.99 -41.55
C ARG A 17 26.17 4.73 -40.21
N PHE A 18 26.68 4.12 -39.14
CA PHE A 18 26.90 4.78 -37.86
C PHE A 18 28.33 5.32 -37.68
N GLN A 19 29.18 5.24 -38.71
CA GLN A 19 30.53 5.82 -38.63
C GLN A 19 30.56 7.32 -38.90
N GLN A 20 29.53 7.86 -39.55
CA GLN A 20 29.41 9.28 -39.93
C GLN A 20 28.01 9.82 -39.65
N LEU A 21 27.92 11.12 -39.36
CA LEU A 21 26.65 11.82 -39.22
C LEU A 21 26.11 12.14 -40.62
N ASP A 22 24.96 11.55 -40.97
CA ASP A 22 24.34 11.79 -42.28
C ASP A 22 23.57 13.12 -42.24
N ALA A 23 24.07 14.13 -42.98
CA ALA A 23 23.43 15.44 -43.06
C ALA A 23 22.28 15.51 -44.10
N THR A 24 22.14 14.49 -44.96
CA THR A 24 21.12 14.46 -46.02
C THR A 24 19.93 13.59 -45.64
N GLY A 25 18.73 14.01 -46.06
CA GLY A 25 17.49 13.27 -45.78
C GLY A 25 17.49 11.85 -46.33
N ASP A 26 17.98 11.64 -47.55
CA ASP A 26 17.92 10.34 -48.22
C ASP A 26 18.80 9.28 -47.53
N ALA A 27 20.01 9.65 -47.10
CA ALA A 27 20.91 8.74 -46.41
C ALA A 27 20.37 8.34 -45.02
N ALA A 28 19.87 9.31 -44.26
CA ALA A 28 19.26 9.05 -42.96
C ALA A 28 17.99 8.20 -43.08
N GLN A 29 17.15 8.47 -44.10
CA GLN A 29 15.95 7.70 -44.39
C GLN A 29 16.29 6.24 -44.76
N TYR A 30 17.32 6.05 -45.59
CA TYR A 30 17.81 4.71 -45.94
C TYR A 30 18.31 3.94 -44.71
N THR A 31 19.13 4.58 -43.88
CA THR A 31 19.63 4.00 -42.62
C THR A 31 18.48 3.61 -41.68
N PHE A 32 17.44 4.45 -41.59
CA PHE A 32 16.24 4.14 -40.82
C PHE A 32 15.45 2.94 -41.38
N GLN A 33 15.26 2.87 -42.71
CA GLN A 33 14.59 1.75 -43.37
C GLN A 33 15.33 0.43 -43.16
N LEU A 34 16.66 0.43 -43.23
CA LEU A 34 17.48 -0.75 -42.93
C LEU A 34 17.29 -1.20 -41.48
N ALA A 35 17.27 -0.27 -40.52
CA ALA A 35 17.05 -0.60 -39.11
C ALA A 35 15.64 -1.17 -38.86
N GLN A 36 14.61 -0.66 -39.55
CA GLN A 36 13.26 -1.22 -39.50
C GLN A 36 13.17 -2.62 -40.12
N LEU A 37 13.86 -2.84 -41.24
CA LEU A 37 13.94 -4.15 -41.88
C LEU A 37 14.66 -5.16 -40.99
N LEU A 38 15.76 -4.76 -40.36
CA LEU A 38 16.45 -5.57 -39.35
C LEU A 38 15.54 -5.91 -38.17
N TYR A 39 14.77 -4.94 -37.65
CA TYR A 39 13.83 -5.16 -36.56
C TYR A 39 12.71 -6.14 -36.90
N SER A 40 12.03 -5.94 -38.03
CA SER A 40 10.96 -6.82 -38.48
C SER A 40 11.46 -8.24 -38.77
N THR A 41 12.65 -8.37 -39.36
CA THR A 41 13.30 -9.66 -39.64
C THR A 41 13.68 -10.39 -38.35
N ALA A 42 14.30 -9.72 -37.38
CA ALA A 42 14.65 -10.32 -36.10
C ALA A 42 13.39 -10.75 -35.31
N LYS A 43 12.33 -9.94 -35.36
CA LYS A 43 11.05 -10.22 -34.67
C LYS A 43 10.27 -11.39 -35.29
N SER A 44 10.26 -11.53 -36.61
CA SER A 44 9.62 -12.68 -37.27
C SER A 44 10.42 -13.97 -37.11
N SER A 45 11.73 -13.86 -36.84
CA SER A 45 12.67 -14.99 -36.83
C SER A 45 13.02 -15.53 -35.44
N GLN A 46 12.33 -15.09 -34.39
CA GLN A 46 12.69 -15.44 -32.99
C GLN A 46 12.82 -16.95 -32.74
N ALA A 47 11.97 -17.77 -33.36
CA ALA A 47 12.05 -19.22 -33.22
C ALA A 47 13.31 -19.81 -33.90
N GLY A 48 13.74 -19.23 -35.02
CA GLY A 48 14.89 -19.71 -35.80
C GLY A 48 16.25 -19.20 -35.32
N LEU A 49 16.27 -18.22 -34.40
CA LEU A 49 17.48 -17.70 -33.78
C LEU A 49 17.92 -18.49 -32.54
N ARG A 50 17.06 -19.38 -32.01
CA ARG A 50 17.39 -20.27 -30.88
C ARG A 50 18.31 -21.40 -31.37
N GLY A 51 19.61 -21.23 -31.17
CA GLY A 51 20.64 -22.25 -31.44
C GLY A 51 22.01 -21.80 -30.94
N ASN A 52 22.96 -22.73 -30.83
CA ASN A 52 24.32 -22.41 -30.43
C ASN A 52 24.90 -21.31 -31.33
N LEU A 53 25.51 -20.32 -30.69
CA LEU A 53 26.18 -19.21 -31.34
C LEU A 53 27.25 -19.76 -32.31
N ASP A 54 27.25 -19.24 -33.54
CA ASP A 54 28.52 -19.13 -34.24
C ASP A 54 29.15 -17.85 -33.70
N GLY A 55 30.46 -17.83 -33.46
CA GLY A 55 31.13 -16.61 -33.00
C GLY A 55 30.97 -15.43 -33.98
N SER A 56 30.50 -15.69 -35.21
CA SER A 56 30.27 -14.70 -36.26
C SER A 56 29.12 -13.74 -35.93
N LEU A 57 27.96 -14.23 -35.51
CA LEU A 57 26.81 -13.37 -35.19
C LEU A 57 27.10 -12.49 -33.96
N GLU A 58 27.68 -13.06 -32.90
CA GLU A 58 28.03 -12.32 -31.69
C GLU A 58 29.07 -11.21 -31.99
N GLY A 59 30.07 -11.52 -32.83
CA GLY A 59 31.06 -10.54 -33.29
C GLY A 59 30.43 -9.35 -34.04
N ARG A 60 29.42 -9.61 -34.89
CA ARG A 60 28.70 -8.55 -35.63
C ARG A 60 27.80 -7.72 -34.72
N MET A 61 27.13 -8.34 -33.76
CA MET A 61 26.37 -7.63 -32.74
C MET A 61 27.27 -6.66 -31.96
N MET A 62 28.47 -7.12 -31.56
CA MET A 62 29.45 -6.30 -30.87
C MET A 62 29.98 -5.17 -31.76
N ALA A 63 30.25 -5.43 -33.05
CA ALA A 63 30.71 -4.41 -33.99
C ALA A 63 29.65 -3.31 -34.22
N LEU A 64 28.38 -3.68 -34.38
CA LEU A 64 27.28 -2.72 -34.50
C LEU A 64 27.08 -1.93 -33.21
N ALA A 65 27.11 -2.57 -32.03
CA ALA A 65 27.04 -1.89 -30.74
C ALA A 65 28.19 -0.87 -30.57
N GLN A 66 29.40 -1.23 -31.00
CA GLN A 66 30.55 -0.33 -30.94
C GLN A 66 30.43 0.85 -31.92
N ALA A 67 29.84 0.64 -33.10
CA ALA A 67 29.54 1.72 -34.04
C ALA A 67 28.52 2.71 -33.46
N LEU A 68 27.44 2.21 -32.84
CA LEU A 68 26.46 3.04 -32.13
C LEU A 68 27.10 3.86 -30.99
N LEU A 69 27.99 3.24 -30.22
CA LEU A 69 28.72 3.90 -29.13
C LEU A 69 29.65 5.01 -29.64
N ALA A 70 30.30 4.80 -30.80
CA ALA A 70 31.14 5.81 -31.44
C ALA A 70 30.32 6.95 -32.09
N TRP A 71 29.10 6.65 -32.54
CA TRP A 71 28.17 7.63 -33.12
C TRP A 71 27.55 8.55 -32.06
N ALA A 72 27.22 8.02 -30.88
CA ALA A 72 26.56 8.75 -29.80
C ALA A 72 27.14 10.14 -29.47
N PRO A 73 28.46 10.31 -29.23
CA PRO A 73 29.03 11.62 -28.95
C PRO A 73 29.00 12.56 -30.16
N GLN A 74 29.07 12.03 -31.40
CA GLN A 74 28.95 12.83 -32.62
C GLN A 74 27.53 13.39 -32.77
N ALA A 75 26.52 12.55 -32.55
CA ALA A 75 25.12 12.95 -32.57
C ALA A 75 24.79 13.95 -31.45
N ALA A 76 25.34 13.75 -30.24
CA ALA A 76 25.15 14.67 -29.12
C ALA A 76 25.89 16.00 -29.27
N GLY A 77 27.04 15.97 -29.96
CA GLY A 77 27.86 17.13 -30.31
C GLY A 77 27.47 17.79 -31.62
N ALA A 78 26.51 17.21 -32.36
CA ALA A 78 26.00 17.79 -33.60
C ALA A 78 25.60 19.26 -33.32
N PRO A 79 26.05 20.22 -34.15
CA PRO A 79 25.92 21.64 -33.86
C PRO A 79 24.50 22.00 -33.43
N ALA A 80 24.35 22.83 -32.40
CA ALA A 80 23.06 23.40 -32.01
C ALA A 80 22.32 24.01 -33.23
N ALA A 81 23.07 24.45 -34.25
CA ALA A 81 22.54 24.90 -35.54
C ALA A 81 21.74 23.83 -36.33
N LEU A 82 22.14 22.55 -36.31
CA LEU A 82 21.37 21.48 -36.96
C LEU A 82 20.06 21.19 -36.21
N LEU A 83 20.07 21.31 -34.89
CA LEU A 83 18.86 21.21 -34.08
C LEU A 83 17.96 22.44 -34.23
N ALA A 84 18.54 23.63 -34.44
CA ALA A 84 17.81 24.88 -34.65
C ALA A 84 17.19 25.00 -36.06
N SER A 85 17.76 24.33 -37.06
CA SER A 85 17.23 24.31 -38.42
C SER A 85 16.04 23.34 -38.53
N SER A 86 14.92 23.79 -39.07
CA SER A 86 13.77 22.94 -39.41
C SER A 86 14.14 21.84 -40.42
N ASP A 87 15.10 22.13 -41.30
CA ASP A 87 15.45 21.27 -42.45
C ASP A 87 16.55 20.26 -42.09
N GLY A 88 17.45 20.63 -41.16
CA GLY A 88 18.53 19.75 -40.68
C GLY A 88 18.13 18.75 -39.60
N ARG A 89 16.97 18.96 -38.95
CA ARG A 89 16.49 18.11 -37.84
C ARG A 89 15.95 16.73 -38.28
N PRO A 90 15.17 16.59 -39.36
CA PRO A 90 14.62 15.30 -39.76
C PRO A 90 15.69 14.22 -40.02
N PRO A 91 16.81 14.49 -40.75
CA PRO A 91 17.86 13.49 -40.96
C PRO A 91 18.48 12.99 -39.65
N LEU A 92 18.82 13.90 -38.73
CA LEU A 92 19.40 13.52 -37.43
C LEU A 92 18.44 12.67 -36.60
N VAL A 93 17.15 13.02 -36.58
CA VAL A 93 16.14 12.26 -35.85
C VAL A 93 15.91 10.87 -36.46
N LEU A 94 15.93 10.75 -37.80
CA LEU A 94 15.83 9.47 -38.49
C LEU A 94 17.02 8.56 -38.18
N GLN A 95 18.25 9.08 -38.27
CA GLN A 95 19.46 8.31 -37.93
C GLN A 95 19.48 7.92 -36.45
N PHE A 96 19.03 8.80 -35.56
CA PHE A 96 18.87 8.50 -34.13
C PHE A 96 17.84 7.38 -33.88
N CYS A 97 16.67 7.46 -34.52
CA CYS A 97 15.66 6.42 -34.43
C CYS A 97 16.18 5.09 -34.99
N ALA A 98 16.97 5.12 -36.06
CA ALA A 98 17.65 3.95 -36.60
C ALA A 98 18.56 3.30 -35.55
N GLY A 99 19.37 4.10 -34.87
CA GLY A 99 20.26 3.62 -33.80
C GLY A 99 19.50 2.99 -32.64
N CYS A 100 18.37 3.58 -32.23
CA CYS A 100 17.49 3.00 -31.21
C CYS A 100 16.91 1.66 -31.67
N HIS A 101 16.42 1.57 -32.92
CA HIS A 101 15.91 0.31 -33.48
C HIS A 101 16.98 -0.78 -33.51
N SER A 102 18.20 -0.45 -33.97
CA SER A 102 19.32 -1.38 -33.96
C SER A 102 19.61 -1.88 -32.54
N LEU A 103 19.56 -1.01 -31.54
CA LEU A 103 19.78 -1.40 -30.14
C LEU A 103 18.68 -2.32 -29.59
N VAL A 104 17.41 -2.06 -29.93
CA VAL A 104 16.30 -2.97 -29.58
C VAL A 104 16.50 -4.35 -30.21
N VAL A 105 16.97 -4.41 -31.47
CA VAL A 105 17.28 -5.68 -32.12
C VAL A 105 18.41 -6.40 -31.42
N LEU A 106 19.52 -5.71 -31.13
CA LEU A 106 20.68 -6.29 -30.45
C LEU A 106 20.28 -6.89 -29.10
N THR A 107 19.48 -6.19 -28.31
CA THR A 107 19.00 -6.68 -27.00
C THR A 107 18.00 -7.84 -27.14
N THR A 108 17.14 -7.81 -28.15
CA THR A 108 16.20 -8.91 -28.45
C THR A 108 16.95 -10.18 -28.86
N ILE A 109 17.96 -10.08 -29.72
CA ILE A 109 18.79 -11.21 -30.13
C ILE A 109 19.64 -11.68 -28.95
N ALA A 110 20.25 -10.76 -28.20
CA ALA A 110 21.10 -11.09 -27.06
C ALA A 110 20.35 -11.74 -25.89
N SER A 111 19.05 -11.49 -25.73
CA SER A 111 18.23 -12.18 -24.71
C SER A 111 17.80 -13.59 -25.11
N GLN A 112 17.84 -13.90 -26.42
CA GLN A 112 17.54 -15.24 -26.93
C GLN A 112 18.78 -16.13 -27.00
N LEU A 113 19.96 -15.51 -27.00
CA LEU A 113 21.25 -16.16 -27.06
C LEU A 113 21.90 -16.07 -25.68
N ALA A 114 22.57 -17.12 -25.20
CA ALA A 114 23.36 -17.03 -23.97
C ALA A 114 24.65 -16.22 -24.24
N THR A 115 24.51 -14.90 -24.40
CA THR A 115 25.61 -14.00 -24.78
C THR A 115 26.63 -13.87 -23.66
N GLN A 116 27.89 -13.64 -24.05
CA GLN A 116 28.94 -13.39 -23.07
C GLN A 116 28.67 -12.08 -22.30
N PRO A 117 29.02 -12.01 -21.00
CA PRO A 117 28.88 -10.79 -20.20
C PRO A 117 29.48 -9.53 -20.84
N SER A 118 30.61 -9.68 -21.55
CA SER A 118 31.25 -8.59 -22.29
C SER A 118 30.40 -8.08 -23.46
N THR A 119 29.74 -8.99 -24.19
CA THR A 119 28.84 -8.65 -25.29
C THR A 119 27.60 -7.94 -24.76
N ALA A 120 26.98 -8.51 -23.71
CA ALA A 120 25.84 -7.89 -23.04
C ALA A 120 26.18 -6.48 -22.53
N PHE A 121 27.37 -6.30 -21.92
CA PHE A 121 27.85 -4.99 -21.49
C PHE A 121 27.99 -4.00 -22.65
N ARG A 122 28.58 -4.42 -23.78
CA ARG A 122 28.80 -3.53 -24.94
C ARG A 122 27.49 -3.11 -25.59
N ILE A 123 26.56 -4.04 -25.73
CA ILE A 123 25.19 -3.75 -26.21
C ILE A 123 24.53 -2.76 -25.25
N ALA A 124 24.56 -3.03 -23.94
CA ALA A 124 24.00 -2.11 -22.96
C ALA A 124 24.69 -0.74 -22.99
N ALA A 125 26.02 -0.68 -23.09
CA ALA A 125 26.77 0.57 -23.16
C ALA A 125 26.39 1.42 -24.38
N ALA A 126 25.95 0.82 -25.49
CA ALA A 126 25.42 1.55 -26.64
C ALA A 126 24.12 2.33 -26.32
N CYS A 127 23.43 2.04 -25.20
CA CYS A 127 22.36 2.90 -24.66
C CYS A 127 22.87 4.32 -24.31
N GLN A 128 24.19 4.57 -24.26
CA GLN A 128 24.76 5.93 -24.18
C GLN A 128 24.22 6.85 -25.29
N LEU A 129 23.91 6.30 -26.47
CA LEU A 129 23.26 7.05 -27.55
C LEU A 129 21.97 7.73 -27.07
N VAL A 130 21.11 6.97 -26.38
CA VAL A 130 19.84 7.47 -25.85
C VAL A 130 20.09 8.54 -24.79
N PHE A 131 21.04 8.30 -23.89
CA PHE A 131 21.28 9.21 -22.77
C PHE A 131 21.99 10.51 -23.15
N ASP A 132 22.81 10.52 -24.20
CA ASP A 132 23.53 11.72 -24.64
C ASP A 132 22.76 12.46 -25.73
N ALA A 133 22.55 11.83 -26.89
CA ALA A 133 21.90 12.47 -28.02
C ALA A 133 20.39 12.62 -27.78
N GLY A 134 19.74 11.58 -27.25
CA GLY A 134 18.30 11.61 -26.96
C GLY A 134 17.92 12.69 -25.95
N ARG A 135 18.73 12.88 -24.90
CA ARG A 135 18.57 13.96 -23.90
C ARG A 135 18.65 15.37 -24.50
N ARG A 136 19.31 15.55 -25.65
CA ARG A 136 19.43 16.86 -26.31
C ARG A 136 18.36 17.08 -27.38
N ILE A 137 18.08 16.05 -28.18
CA ILE A 137 17.14 16.12 -29.30
C ILE A 137 15.70 16.20 -28.79
N THR A 138 15.34 15.39 -27.79
CA THR A 138 13.97 15.28 -27.27
C THR A 138 13.42 16.61 -26.72
N PRO A 139 14.10 17.32 -25.80
CA PRO A 139 13.59 18.58 -25.27
C PRO A 139 13.45 19.68 -26.33
N ALA A 140 14.32 19.72 -27.34
CA ALA A 140 14.23 20.71 -28.41
C ALA A 140 12.90 20.58 -29.19
N ILE A 141 12.50 19.34 -29.51
CA ILE A 141 11.23 19.08 -30.21
C ILE A 141 10.04 19.23 -29.25
N ALA A 142 10.16 18.78 -28.01
CA ALA A 142 9.10 18.91 -27.00
C ALA A 142 8.77 20.39 -26.73
N ALA A 143 9.78 21.24 -26.57
CA ALA A 143 9.60 22.67 -26.32
C ALA A 143 8.84 23.38 -27.46
N GLU A 144 9.04 22.97 -28.72
CA GLU A 144 8.27 23.52 -29.85
C GLU A 144 6.82 23.06 -29.84
N VAL A 145 6.56 21.78 -29.54
CA VAL A 145 5.21 21.25 -29.41
C VAL A 145 4.47 21.95 -28.27
N GLU A 146 5.14 22.15 -27.13
CA GLU A 146 4.62 22.89 -25.98
C GLU A 146 4.37 24.37 -26.31
N ALA A 147 5.28 25.02 -27.04
CA ALA A 147 5.13 26.41 -27.46
C ALA A 147 3.95 26.62 -28.43
N ASP A 148 3.72 25.67 -29.34
CA ASP A 148 2.55 25.70 -30.22
C ASP A 148 1.25 25.46 -29.46
N ALA A 149 1.23 24.49 -28.54
CA ALA A 149 0.09 24.22 -27.68
C ALA A 149 -0.25 25.43 -26.78
N ALA A 150 0.75 26.04 -26.15
CA ALA A 150 0.57 27.21 -25.28
C ALA A 150 0.08 28.44 -26.05
N ALA A 151 0.47 28.58 -27.32
CA ALA A 151 -0.01 29.64 -28.20
C ALA A 151 -1.37 29.35 -28.84
N GLY A 152 -1.99 28.18 -28.56
CA GLY A 152 -3.23 27.74 -29.21
C GLY A 152 -3.09 27.50 -30.71
N ARG A 153 -1.87 27.32 -31.22
CA ARG A 153 -1.63 27.00 -32.63
C ARG A 153 -1.90 25.53 -32.90
N GLN A 154 -2.32 25.21 -34.13
CA GLN A 154 -2.38 23.82 -34.57
C GLN A 154 -0.98 23.24 -34.57
N ILE A 155 -0.75 22.20 -33.76
CA ILE A 155 0.52 21.50 -33.69
C ILE A 155 0.76 20.79 -35.02
N ASP A 156 1.90 21.03 -35.65
CA ASP A 156 2.29 20.33 -36.87
C ASP A 156 2.31 18.80 -36.65
N ALA A 157 1.56 18.07 -37.48
CA ALA A 157 1.41 16.63 -37.36
C ALA A 157 2.74 15.88 -37.58
N GLY A 158 3.63 16.44 -38.43
CA GLY A 158 4.97 15.92 -38.65
C GLY A 158 5.83 16.00 -37.39
N ARG A 159 5.87 17.16 -36.74
CA ARG A 159 6.58 17.39 -35.47
C ARG A 159 6.03 16.52 -34.34
N LEU A 160 4.71 16.41 -34.24
CA LEU A 160 4.07 15.55 -33.24
C LEU A 160 4.42 14.07 -33.45
N GLY A 161 4.36 13.59 -34.70
CA GLY A 161 4.75 12.24 -35.08
C GLY A 161 6.24 11.96 -34.82
N MET A 162 7.09 12.96 -35.06
CA MET A 162 8.52 12.91 -34.78
C MET A 162 8.80 12.77 -33.27
N LEU A 163 8.20 13.62 -32.43
CA LEU A 163 8.34 13.55 -30.98
C LEU A 163 7.86 12.19 -30.43
N LYS A 164 6.70 11.73 -30.88
CA LYS A 164 6.13 10.44 -30.49
C LYS A 164 7.07 9.27 -30.84
N SER A 165 7.58 9.25 -32.07
CA SER A 165 8.50 8.20 -32.53
C SER A 165 9.81 8.25 -31.74
N LEU A 166 10.39 9.43 -31.59
CA LEU A 166 11.63 9.65 -30.86
C LEU A 166 11.54 9.17 -29.41
N ALA A 167 10.50 9.55 -28.67
CA ALA A 167 10.32 9.15 -27.28
C ALA A 167 10.07 7.64 -27.17
N ALA A 168 9.23 7.07 -28.05
CA ALA A 168 8.90 5.65 -28.04
C ALA A 168 10.13 4.76 -28.31
N GLN A 169 10.98 5.13 -29.27
CA GLN A 169 12.17 4.35 -29.62
C GLN A 169 13.23 4.38 -28.50
N GLN A 170 13.42 5.53 -27.84
CA GLN A 170 14.31 5.62 -26.68
C GLN A 170 13.86 4.71 -25.53
N LEU A 171 12.57 4.74 -25.22
CA LEU A 171 12.00 3.93 -24.15
C LEU A 171 12.10 2.43 -24.46
N GLU A 172 11.88 2.03 -25.71
CA GLU A 172 12.02 0.63 -26.12
C GLU A 172 13.48 0.17 -26.06
N ALA A 173 14.43 1.00 -26.50
CA ALA A 173 15.86 0.70 -26.44
C ALA A 173 16.35 0.54 -24.99
N VAL A 174 16.00 1.48 -24.09
CA VAL A 174 16.39 1.40 -22.67
C VAL A 174 15.72 0.21 -21.98
N SER A 175 14.44 -0.06 -22.26
CA SER A 175 13.75 -1.25 -21.73
C SER A 175 14.38 -2.55 -22.23
N GLY A 176 14.87 -2.59 -23.47
CA GLY A 176 15.63 -3.71 -24.03
C GLY A 176 16.95 -3.92 -23.29
N CYS A 177 17.74 -2.86 -23.12
CA CYS A 177 19.01 -2.89 -22.37
C CYS A 177 18.77 -3.40 -20.94
N ALA A 178 17.78 -2.85 -20.24
CA ALA A 178 17.52 -3.21 -18.85
C ALA A 178 17.03 -4.66 -18.69
N ARG A 179 16.16 -5.16 -19.59
CA ARG A 179 15.74 -6.59 -19.56
C ARG A 179 16.89 -7.55 -19.84
N LEU A 180 17.78 -7.21 -20.76
CA LEU A 180 18.99 -8.01 -21.02
C LEU A 180 19.86 -8.13 -19.76
N LEU A 181 20.01 -7.02 -19.02
CA LEU A 181 20.84 -6.97 -17.81
C LEU A 181 20.20 -7.60 -16.58
N LEU A 182 18.86 -7.68 -16.53
CA LEU A 182 18.11 -8.36 -15.47
C LEU A 182 17.94 -9.86 -15.72
N SER A 183 18.48 -10.39 -16.82
CA SER A 183 18.47 -11.83 -17.08
C SER A 183 19.46 -12.55 -16.16
N ASP A 184 19.13 -13.77 -15.75
CA ASP A 184 19.93 -14.57 -14.80
C ASP A 184 21.42 -14.63 -15.19
N GLY A 185 22.32 -14.36 -14.24
CA GLY A 185 23.77 -14.41 -14.44
C GLY A 185 24.40 -13.15 -15.03
N GLN A 186 23.63 -12.06 -15.20
CA GLN A 186 24.12 -10.76 -15.69
C GLN A 186 24.26 -9.70 -14.58
N GLU A 187 24.19 -10.07 -13.30
CA GLU A 187 24.13 -9.12 -12.18
C GLU A 187 25.37 -8.22 -12.13
N GLN A 188 26.55 -8.78 -12.40
CA GLN A 188 27.79 -8.01 -12.45
C GLN A 188 27.81 -7.01 -13.60
N VAL A 189 27.22 -7.38 -14.75
CA VAL A 189 27.11 -6.53 -15.93
C VAL A 189 26.11 -5.40 -15.68
N ALA A 190 24.97 -5.70 -15.07
CA ALA A 190 23.98 -4.71 -14.66
C ALA A 190 24.61 -3.68 -13.72
N ALA A 191 25.37 -4.14 -12.71
CA ALA A 191 26.07 -3.27 -11.78
C ALA A 191 27.15 -2.42 -12.47
N ALA A 192 27.88 -2.97 -13.44
CA ALA A 192 28.85 -2.22 -14.23
C ALA A 192 28.17 -1.14 -15.09
N PHE A 193 27.09 -1.49 -15.77
CA PHE A 193 26.30 -0.57 -16.60
C PHE A 193 25.72 0.59 -15.78
N ALA A 194 25.17 0.31 -14.60
CA ALA A 194 24.68 1.34 -13.67
C ALA A 194 25.81 2.30 -13.22
N ARG A 195 27.02 1.77 -13.01
CA ARG A 195 28.20 2.58 -12.63
C ARG A 195 28.85 3.32 -13.79
N SER A 196 28.69 2.91 -15.04
CA SER A 196 29.35 3.54 -16.19
C SER A 196 28.41 4.41 -17.01
N THR A 197 27.32 3.83 -17.50
CA THR A 197 26.50 4.36 -18.60
C THR A 197 25.20 4.93 -18.06
N ALA A 198 24.49 4.18 -17.19
CA ALA A 198 23.23 4.59 -16.57
C ALA A 198 23.43 5.19 -15.17
N ARG A 199 24.49 6.00 -14.99
CA ARG A 199 24.72 6.71 -13.72
C ARG A 199 23.52 7.59 -13.39
N PRO A 200 23.16 7.80 -12.12
CA PRO A 200 22.03 8.65 -11.77
C PRO A 200 22.10 10.07 -12.36
N ALA A 201 23.30 10.67 -12.43
CA ALA A 201 23.54 11.98 -13.03
C ALA A 201 23.24 12.07 -14.55
N VAL A 202 23.10 10.93 -15.21
CA VAL A 202 22.79 10.80 -16.64
C VAL A 202 21.34 10.34 -16.82
N LEU A 203 20.94 9.30 -16.08
CA LEU A 203 19.64 8.67 -16.20
C LEU A 203 18.49 9.57 -15.70
N VAL A 204 18.66 10.27 -14.58
CA VAL A 204 17.60 11.12 -14.00
C VAL A 204 17.23 12.29 -14.92
N PRO A 205 18.20 13.06 -15.46
CA PRO A 205 17.86 14.10 -16.44
C PRO A 205 17.23 13.56 -17.72
N TRP A 206 17.68 12.40 -18.23
CA TRP A 206 17.03 11.80 -19.40
C TRP A 206 15.57 11.40 -19.10
N LEU A 207 15.30 10.81 -17.93
CA LEU A 207 13.94 10.48 -17.49
C LEU A 207 13.06 11.72 -17.39
N GLN A 208 13.59 12.85 -16.90
CA GLN A 208 12.89 14.14 -16.91
C GLN A 208 12.48 14.56 -18.33
N GLU A 209 13.41 14.54 -19.28
CA GLU A 209 13.12 14.98 -20.65
C GLU A 209 12.10 14.08 -21.37
N VAL A 210 12.21 12.76 -21.19
CA VAL A 210 11.21 11.84 -21.76
C VAL A 210 9.86 12.01 -21.08
N SER A 211 9.82 12.30 -19.78
CA SER A 211 8.57 12.61 -19.07
C SER A 211 7.90 13.88 -19.63
N ARG A 212 8.68 14.93 -19.91
CA ARG A 212 8.16 16.15 -20.58
C ARG A 212 7.62 15.83 -21.96
N ALA A 213 8.32 15.02 -22.75
CA ALA A 213 7.82 14.60 -24.06
C ALA A 213 6.49 13.82 -23.95
N VAL A 214 6.35 12.94 -22.96
CA VAL A 214 5.08 12.22 -22.68
C VAL A 214 3.96 13.20 -22.30
N LEU A 215 4.27 14.25 -21.55
CA LEU A 215 3.31 15.29 -21.15
C LEU A 215 2.91 16.20 -22.32
N ALA A 216 3.86 16.60 -23.17
CA ALA A 216 3.61 17.41 -24.37
C ALA A 216 2.67 16.71 -25.37
N LEU A 217 2.62 15.37 -25.33
CA LEU A 217 1.75 14.55 -26.18
C LEU A 217 0.36 14.27 -25.56
N ARG A 218 0.10 14.77 -24.34
CA ARG A 218 -1.17 14.57 -23.62
C ARG A 218 -2.36 15.10 -24.43
N GLY A 219 -3.44 14.32 -24.48
CA GLY A 219 -4.69 14.69 -25.17
C GLY A 219 -4.68 14.47 -26.68
N GLN A 220 -3.52 14.21 -27.29
CA GLN A 220 -3.39 13.96 -28.74
C GLN A 220 -3.56 12.47 -29.13
N HIS A 221 -4.01 11.63 -28.19
CA HIS A 221 -4.12 10.18 -28.36
C HIS A 221 -5.49 9.72 -28.90
N GLY A 222 -6.46 10.62 -29.10
CA GLY A 222 -7.86 10.29 -29.43
C GLY A 222 -8.17 9.96 -30.90
N GLY A 223 -7.20 10.02 -31.81
CA GLY A 223 -7.41 9.69 -33.22
C GLY A 223 -7.45 8.18 -33.46
N ALA A 224 -8.59 7.65 -33.92
CA ALA A 224 -8.81 6.23 -34.24
C ALA A 224 -7.87 5.65 -35.33
N SER A 225 -7.05 6.49 -35.97
CA SER A 225 -6.16 6.11 -37.07
C SER A 225 -4.73 6.59 -36.79
N ALA A 226 -3.98 5.76 -36.08
CA ALA A 226 -2.53 5.60 -36.28
C ALA A 226 -2.06 4.46 -35.37
N ALA A 227 -1.68 3.32 -35.97
CA ALA A 227 -0.99 2.19 -35.35
C ALA A 227 0.43 2.55 -34.85
N GLY A 228 0.59 3.75 -34.29
CA GLY A 228 1.83 4.23 -33.70
C GLY A 228 1.97 3.76 -32.25
N PRO A 229 3.20 3.66 -31.76
CA PRO A 229 3.51 3.06 -30.46
C PRO A 229 2.74 3.72 -29.31
N ASP A 230 2.22 2.88 -28.42
CA ASP A 230 1.63 3.23 -27.14
C ASP A 230 2.74 3.76 -26.21
N LEU A 231 3.00 5.06 -26.32
CA LEU A 231 4.04 5.76 -25.58
C LEU A 231 3.81 5.69 -24.05
N PRO A 232 2.60 5.94 -23.52
CA PRO A 232 2.26 5.67 -22.12
C PRO A 232 2.68 4.29 -21.60
N SER A 233 2.36 3.22 -22.34
CA SER A 233 2.72 1.86 -21.94
C SER A 233 4.22 1.61 -22.00
N LYS A 234 4.91 2.11 -23.05
CA LYS A 234 6.38 2.01 -23.15
C LYS A 234 7.07 2.76 -22.02
N PHE A 235 6.57 3.94 -21.66
CA PHE A 235 7.12 4.75 -20.57
C PHE A 235 6.98 4.03 -19.23
N SER A 236 5.78 3.54 -18.95
CA SER A 236 5.48 2.79 -17.73
C SER A 236 6.32 1.51 -17.64
N THR A 237 6.42 0.77 -18.73
CA THR A 237 7.27 -0.44 -18.81
C THR A 237 8.74 -0.13 -18.56
N CYS A 238 9.27 0.91 -19.20
CA CYS A 238 10.65 1.33 -19.01
C CYS A 238 10.94 1.67 -17.55
N LEU A 239 10.09 2.50 -16.93
CA LEU A 239 10.21 2.83 -15.51
C LEU A 239 10.12 1.59 -14.63
N GLY A 240 9.14 0.74 -14.88
CA GLY A 240 8.97 -0.51 -14.16
C GLY A 240 10.25 -1.36 -14.13
N VAL A 241 10.84 -1.58 -15.30
CA VAL A 241 12.08 -2.36 -15.44
C VAL A 241 13.26 -1.67 -14.74
N LEU A 242 13.39 -0.34 -14.85
CA LEU A 242 14.45 0.42 -14.18
C LEU A 242 14.32 0.42 -12.64
N VAL A 243 13.11 0.20 -12.14
CA VAL A 243 12.78 0.30 -10.71
C VAL A 243 12.81 -1.06 -10.00
N VAL A 244 12.90 -2.18 -10.73
CA VAL A 244 13.04 -3.52 -10.13
C VAL A 244 14.25 -3.60 -9.18
N ASP A 245 15.33 -2.87 -9.49
CA ASP A 245 16.57 -2.81 -8.69
C ASP A 245 16.99 -1.35 -8.39
N ALA A 246 16.03 -0.54 -7.93
CA ALA A 246 16.17 0.93 -7.79
C ALA A 246 17.14 1.41 -6.70
N SER A 247 17.99 0.55 -6.12
CA SER A 247 18.79 0.87 -4.93
C SER A 247 19.66 2.14 -5.10
N GLN A 248 20.15 2.41 -6.31
CA GLN A 248 20.95 3.61 -6.62
C GLN A 248 20.14 4.75 -7.26
N LEU A 249 19.05 4.43 -7.95
CA LEU A 249 18.24 5.42 -8.67
C LEU A 249 17.26 6.14 -7.74
N ALA A 250 16.65 5.43 -6.80
CA ALA A 250 15.67 5.99 -5.88
C ALA A 250 16.24 7.16 -5.06
N PRO A 251 17.43 7.09 -4.43
CA PRO A 251 17.99 8.24 -3.70
C PRO A 251 18.27 9.46 -4.59
N ALA A 252 18.68 9.24 -5.84
CA ALA A 252 18.94 10.34 -6.77
C ALA A 252 17.65 11.03 -7.23
N ILE A 253 16.59 10.25 -7.48
CA ILE A 253 15.26 10.81 -7.72
C ILE A 253 14.73 11.49 -6.45
N ALA A 254 15.03 10.96 -5.24
CA ALA A 254 14.66 11.59 -3.97
C ALA A 254 15.25 13.00 -3.84
N ALA A 255 16.50 13.17 -4.28
CA ALA A 255 17.24 14.41 -4.20
C ALA A 255 16.86 15.44 -5.27
N ASP A 256 16.17 15.04 -6.34
CA ASP A 256 15.79 15.90 -7.47
C ASP A 256 14.26 16.07 -7.54
N SER A 257 13.76 17.16 -6.97
CA SER A 257 12.33 17.47 -6.98
C SER A 257 11.76 17.68 -8.39
N ALA A 258 12.56 18.18 -9.34
CA ALA A 258 12.12 18.35 -10.72
C ALA A 258 11.94 16.99 -11.42
N ALA A 259 12.77 16.00 -11.07
CA ALA A 259 12.60 14.62 -11.52
C ALA A 259 11.32 14.02 -10.96
N GLN A 260 11.09 14.18 -9.65
CA GLN A 260 9.88 13.69 -9.01
C GLN A 260 8.63 14.29 -9.66
N ASP A 261 8.61 15.60 -9.89
CA ASP A 261 7.46 16.30 -10.46
C ASP A 261 7.21 15.87 -11.91
N ALA A 262 8.25 15.80 -12.73
CA ALA A 262 8.12 15.39 -14.13
C ALA A 262 7.61 13.94 -14.24
N LEU A 263 8.22 13.02 -13.49
CA LEU A 263 7.83 11.60 -13.46
C LEU A 263 6.41 11.42 -12.94
N THR A 264 6.08 12.05 -11.80
CA THR A 264 4.77 11.95 -11.18
C THR A 264 3.69 12.54 -12.08
N SER A 265 3.93 13.72 -12.68
CA SER A 265 3.00 14.28 -13.69
C SER A 265 2.80 13.34 -14.86
N ALA A 266 3.87 12.80 -15.46
CA ALA A 266 3.77 11.92 -16.62
C ALA A 266 2.97 10.65 -16.28
N LEU A 267 3.30 10.00 -15.17
CA LEU A 267 2.61 8.81 -14.67
C LEU A 267 1.14 9.08 -14.38
N LEU A 268 0.83 10.12 -13.59
CA LEU A 268 -0.53 10.37 -13.11
C LEU A 268 -1.45 11.02 -14.14
N THR A 269 -0.93 11.90 -15.00
CA THR A 269 -1.79 12.74 -15.86
C THR A 269 -1.83 12.28 -17.32
N SER A 270 -0.86 11.45 -17.74
CA SER A 270 -0.79 10.89 -19.09
C SER A 270 -0.90 9.37 -19.06
N CYS A 271 -0.02 8.68 -18.33
CA CYS A 271 0.05 7.22 -18.40
C CYS A 271 -1.14 6.52 -17.76
N LEU A 272 -1.48 6.90 -16.53
CA LEU A 272 -2.55 6.25 -15.78
C LEU A 272 -3.92 6.39 -16.46
N PRO A 273 -4.38 7.57 -16.93
CA PRO A 273 -5.64 7.69 -17.67
C PRO A 273 -5.69 6.85 -18.94
N TYR A 274 -4.61 6.83 -19.71
CA TYR A 274 -4.53 6.01 -20.91
C TYR A 274 -4.61 4.51 -20.59
N LEU A 275 -3.78 4.05 -19.64
CA LEU A 275 -3.72 2.64 -19.27
C LEU A 275 -5.00 2.18 -18.58
N ALA A 276 -5.64 3.04 -17.79
CA ALA A 276 -6.96 2.80 -17.21
C ALA A 276 -7.99 2.55 -18.30
N ALA A 277 -8.09 3.43 -19.29
CA ALA A 277 -9.03 3.26 -20.40
C ALA A 277 -8.77 1.95 -21.19
N LYS A 278 -7.50 1.66 -21.52
CA LYS A 278 -7.13 0.40 -22.22
C LYS A 278 -7.37 -0.85 -21.39
N PHE A 279 -7.17 -0.75 -20.07
CA PHE A 279 -7.48 -1.84 -19.17
C PHE A 279 -9.00 -2.06 -19.08
N SER A 280 -9.81 -1.01 -18.92
CA SER A 280 -11.27 -1.12 -18.93
C SER A 280 -11.82 -1.68 -20.25
N GLU A 281 -11.30 -1.22 -21.40
CA GLU A 281 -11.60 -1.81 -22.72
C GLU A 281 -11.26 -3.30 -22.76
N ALA A 282 -10.09 -3.68 -22.24
CA ALA A 282 -9.66 -5.08 -22.21
C ALA A 282 -10.52 -5.94 -21.29
N VAL A 283 -10.90 -5.44 -20.11
CA VAL A 283 -11.80 -6.13 -19.17
C VAL A 283 -13.16 -6.36 -19.82
N ALA A 284 -13.73 -5.33 -20.46
CA ALA A 284 -14.99 -5.46 -21.18
C ALA A 284 -14.92 -6.48 -22.34
N ALA A 285 -13.74 -6.65 -22.94
CA ALA A 285 -13.46 -7.64 -23.98
C ALA A 285 -13.05 -9.03 -23.45
N GLY A 286 -13.08 -9.27 -22.14
CA GLY A 286 -12.71 -10.56 -21.54
C GLY A 286 -11.21 -10.83 -21.46
N LEU A 287 -10.39 -9.78 -21.34
CA LEU A 287 -8.92 -9.82 -21.22
C LEU A 287 -8.22 -10.64 -22.32
N PRO A 288 -8.31 -10.24 -23.60
CA PRO A 288 -7.61 -10.94 -24.66
C PRO A 288 -6.08 -10.92 -24.43
N PRO A 289 -5.28 -11.87 -24.95
CA PRO A 289 -3.84 -11.92 -24.73
C PRO A 289 -3.08 -10.63 -25.10
N SER A 290 -3.60 -9.87 -26.07
CA SER A 290 -3.07 -8.54 -26.44
C SER A 290 -3.14 -7.50 -25.32
N SER A 291 -4.00 -7.71 -24.31
CA SER A 291 -4.15 -6.82 -23.16
C SER A 291 -3.06 -6.97 -22.10
N HIS A 292 -2.31 -8.08 -22.10
CA HIS A 292 -1.28 -8.35 -21.09
C HIS A 292 -0.24 -7.24 -20.98
N GLN A 293 0.07 -6.57 -22.10
CA GLN A 293 1.00 -5.44 -22.11
C GLN A 293 0.46 -4.24 -21.30
N HIS A 294 -0.85 -3.96 -21.36
CA HIS A 294 -1.46 -2.84 -20.63
C HIS A 294 -1.59 -3.17 -19.14
N ILE A 295 -1.90 -4.43 -18.79
CA ILE A 295 -1.93 -4.90 -17.40
C ILE A 295 -0.54 -4.77 -16.78
N SER A 296 0.48 -5.25 -17.50
CA SER A 296 1.87 -5.16 -17.04
C SER A 296 2.31 -3.70 -16.89
N ALA A 297 2.02 -2.85 -17.89
CA ALA A 297 2.32 -1.43 -17.85
C ALA A 297 1.63 -0.72 -16.68
N LEU A 298 0.37 -1.05 -16.40
CA LEU A 298 -0.37 -0.51 -15.26
C LEU A 298 0.26 -0.94 -13.93
N GLY A 299 0.62 -2.22 -13.79
CA GLY A 299 1.40 -2.72 -12.65
C GLY A 299 2.73 -1.98 -12.47
N PHE A 300 3.41 -1.65 -13.56
CA PHE A 300 4.64 -0.86 -13.52
C PHE A 300 4.44 0.60 -13.12
N VAL A 301 3.35 1.27 -13.52
CA VAL A 301 3.02 2.62 -13.03
C VAL A 301 2.94 2.62 -11.51
N PHE A 302 2.21 1.66 -10.96
CA PHE A 302 2.01 1.56 -9.53
C PHE A 302 3.29 1.18 -8.77
N SER A 303 4.05 0.21 -9.28
CA SER A 303 5.35 -0.17 -8.72
C SER A 303 6.34 1.01 -8.72
N ALA A 304 6.37 1.78 -9.81
CA ALA A 304 7.20 2.98 -9.91
C ALA A 304 6.82 4.03 -8.88
N MET A 305 5.52 4.30 -8.67
CA MET A 305 5.06 5.27 -7.66
C MET A 305 5.45 4.88 -6.22
N GLN A 306 5.54 3.58 -5.92
CA GLN A 306 5.89 3.10 -4.58
C GLN A 306 7.41 3.06 -4.34
N ARG A 307 8.15 2.47 -5.27
CA ARG A 307 9.58 2.19 -5.09
C ARG A 307 10.46 3.40 -5.36
N LEU A 308 9.96 4.34 -6.16
CA LEU A 308 10.58 5.65 -6.27
C LEU A 308 9.99 6.57 -5.21
N PRO A 309 10.74 7.56 -4.73
CA PRO A 309 10.28 8.56 -3.74
C PRO A 309 9.33 9.59 -4.38
N LEU A 310 8.42 9.13 -5.26
CA LEU A 310 7.42 9.94 -5.93
C LEU A 310 6.22 10.22 -5.04
N VAL A 311 6.01 9.43 -3.99
CA VAL A 311 4.93 9.61 -3.01
C VAL A 311 4.93 11.02 -2.42
N ALA A 312 6.09 11.67 -2.25
CA ALA A 312 6.18 13.04 -1.76
C ALA A 312 5.65 14.09 -2.78
N ALA A 313 5.68 13.78 -4.07
CA ALA A 313 5.17 14.65 -5.14
C ALA A 313 3.67 14.44 -5.42
N VAL A 314 3.13 13.23 -5.18
CA VAL A 314 1.70 12.91 -5.34
C VAL A 314 0.78 13.96 -4.70
N PRO A 315 0.96 14.36 -3.42
CA PRO A 315 0.20 15.44 -2.78
C PRO A 315 0.12 16.73 -3.59
N ARG A 316 1.23 17.14 -4.21
CA ARG A 316 1.33 18.39 -4.97
C ARG A 316 0.55 18.28 -6.28
N HIS A 317 0.63 17.13 -6.94
CA HIS A 317 -0.14 16.87 -8.16
C HIS A 317 -1.64 16.69 -7.90
N MET A 318 -2.02 16.11 -6.76
CA MET A 318 -3.43 15.95 -6.41
C MET A 318 -4.12 17.28 -6.06
N ARG A 319 -3.34 18.33 -5.80
CA ARG A 319 -3.83 19.71 -5.63
C ARG A 319 -3.77 20.52 -6.91
N ALA A 320 -3.18 19.99 -7.98
CA ALA A 320 -3.01 20.69 -9.24
C ALA A 320 -4.24 20.51 -10.15
N PRO A 321 -4.50 21.47 -11.06
CA PRO A 321 -5.56 21.33 -12.06
C PRO A 321 -5.42 20.02 -12.85
N GLY A 322 -6.50 19.26 -12.92
CA GLY A 322 -6.54 17.97 -13.60
C GLY A 322 -6.34 16.74 -12.69
N ALA A 323 -6.15 16.92 -11.39
CA ALA A 323 -6.20 15.84 -10.39
C ALA A 323 -7.47 14.98 -10.53
N ALA A 324 -8.61 15.61 -10.82
CA ALA A 324 -9.88 14.93 -11.08
C ALA A 324 -9.83 13.92 -12.24
N ALA A 325 -9.02 14.14 -13.27
CA ALA A 325 -8.85 13.17 -14.36
C ALA A 325 -8.01 11.97 -13.90
N THR A 326 -6.95 12.22 -13.13
CA THR A 326 -6.12 11.17 -12.51
C THR A 326 -6.94 10.32 -11.55
N LEU A 327 -7.69 10.94 -10.64
CA LEU A 327 -8.53 10.24 -9.68
C LEU A 327 -9.63 9.41 -10.38
N ARG A 328 -10.22 9.92 -11.47
CA ARG A 328 -11.17 9.15 -12.29
C ARG A 328 -10.50 7.94 -12.94
N ALA A 329 -9.28 8.10 -13.45
CA ALA A 329 -8.53 6.98 -13.99
C ALA A 329 -8.26 5.89 -12.93
N VAL A 330 -7.91 6.28 -11.70
CA VAL A 330 -7.77 5.34 -10.57
C VAL A 330 -9.09 4.62 -10.30
N ALA A 331 -10.21 5.36 -10.23
CA ALA A 331 -11.54 4.78 -10.01
C ALA A 331 -11.88 3.77 -11.10
N SER A 332 -11.70 4.12 -12.38
CA SER A 332 -11.97 3.23 -13.52
C SER A 332 -11.10 1.98 -13.50
N VAL A 333 -9.85 2.06 -13.05
CA VAL A 333 -9.02 0.86 -12.83
C VAL A 333 -9.64 -0.01 -11.75
N VAL A 334 -9.98 0.55 -10.58
CA VAL A 334 -10.55 -0.21 -9.47
C VAL A 334 -11.86 -0.88 -9.87
N GLU A 335 -12.75 -0.16 -10.54
CA GLU A 335 -14.01 -0.68 -11.08
C GLU A 335 -13.77 -1.81 -12.09
N ALA A 336 -12.85 -1.60 -13.04
CA ALA A 336 -12.52 -2.61 -14.05
C ALA A 336 -11.92 -3.87 -13.41
N VAL A 337 -11.03 -3.76 -12.42
CA VAL A 337 -10.52 -4.96 -11.74
C VAL A 337 -11.64 -5.66 -10.96
N ALA A 338 -12.53 -4.90 -10.31
CA ALA A 338 -13.63 -5.49 -9.55
C ALA A 338 -14.73 -6.11 -10.42
N ALA A 339 -14.82 -5.72 -11.69
CA ALA A 339 -15.70 -6.35 -12.67
C ALA A 339 -15.15 -7.69 -13.19
N LEU A 340 -13.88 -8.03 -12.91
CA LEU A 340 -13.35 -9.34 -13.27
C LEU A 340 -14.06 -10.44 -12.46
N PRO A 341 -14.50 -11.53 -13.11
CA PRO A 341 -15.07 -12.66 -12.40
C PRO A 341 -14.04 -13.24 -11.43
N GLY A 342 -14.46 -13.54 -10.21
CA GLY A 342 -13.60 -14.14 -9.17
C GLY A 342 -12.95 -15.47 -9.61
N ASP A 343 -13.59 -16.16 -10.55
CA ASP A 343 -13.08 -17.37 -11.20
C ASP A 343 -12.62 -17.04 -12.63
N LEU A 344 -11.39 -16.57 -12.80
CA LEU A 344 -10.78 -16.46 -14.12
C LEU A 344 -10.72 -17.86 -14.75
N PRO A 345 -11.14 -18.05 -16.02
CA PRO A 345 -11.26 -19.37 -16.63
C PRO A 345 -9.92 -20.12 -16.62
N ALA A 346 -9.98 -21.40 -16.23
CA ALA A 346 -8.81 -22.27 -16.02
C ALA A 346 -7.86 -22.41 -17.23
N GLY A 347 -8.26 -21.97 -18.43
CA GLY A 347 -7.42 -21.93 -19.63
C GLY A 347 -6.33 -20.84 -19.65
N VAL A 348 -6.30 -19.92 -18.68
CA VAL A 348 -5.29 -18.84 -18.59
C VAL A 348 -4.05 -19.26 -17.74
N ALA A 349 -4.04 -20.51 -17.26
CA ALA A 349 -3.31 -21.07 -16.11
C ALA A 349 -1.86 -20.61 -15.79
N PRO A 350 -0.85 -20.61 -16.67
CA PRO A 350 0.53 -20.31 -16.24
C PRO A 350 0.78 -18.81 -15.97
N ASN A 351 -0.03 -17.91 -16.56
CA ASN A 351 0.08 -16.48 -16.33
C ASN A 351 -0.84 -15.97 -15.21
N ILE A 352 -1.71 -16.82 -14.63
CA ILE A 352 -2.67 -16.40 -13.60
C ILE A 352 -1.97 -16.00 -12.31
N ALA A 353 -0.89 -16.67 -11.88
CA ALA A 353 -0.19 -16.28 -10.66
C ALA A 353 0.43 -14.87 -10.78
N VAL A 354 1.06 -14.59 -11.93
CA VAL A 354 1.64 -13.27 -12.25
C VAL A 354 0.55 -12.22 -12.47
N ALA A 355 -0.55 -12.59 -13.14
CA ALA A 355 -1.69 -11.71 -13.32
C ALA A 355 -2.36 -11.39 -11.98
N ASN A 356 -2.57 -12.38 -11.11
CA ASN A 356 -3.16 -12.18 -9.78
C ASN A 356 -2.25 -11.34 -8.89
N SER A 357 -0.93 -11.57 -8.88
CA SER A 357 0.00 -10.71 -8.14
C SER A 357 0.02 -9.29 -8.70
N THR A 358 -0.12 -9.12 -10.02
CA THR A 358 -0.15 -7.81 -10.67
C THR A 358 -1.46 -7.07 -10.41
N LEU A 359 -2.61 -7.74 -10.57
CA LEU A 359 -3.94 -7.21 -10.28
C LEU A 359 -4.08 -6.85 -8.80
N LEU A 360 -3.47 -7.65 -7.93
CA LEU A 360 -3.41 -7.34 -6.51
C LEU A 360 -2.51 -6.16 -6.20
N GLY A 361 -1.32 -6.11 -6.78
CA GLY A 361 -0.45 -4.94 -6.68
C GLY A 361 -1.24 -3.70 -7.11
N MET A 362 -1.91 -3.75 -8.26
CA MET A 362 -2.79 -2.68 -8.75
C MET A 362 -3.86 -2.28 -7.72
N HIS A 363 -4.55 -3.22 -7.09
CA HIS A 363 -5.52 -2.92 -6.03
C HIS A 363 -4.89 -2.25 -4.81
N LEU A 364 -3.80 -2.82 -4.29
CA LEU A 364 -3.08 -2.28 -3.14
C LEU A 364 -2.58 -0.87 -3.43
N HIS A 365 -2.07 -0.63 -4.63
CA HIS A 365 -1.53 0.67 -4.99
C HIS A 365 -2.60 1.70 -5.33
N ALA A 366 -3.71 1.29 -5.97
CA ALA A 366 -4.88 2.14 -6.09
C ALA A 366 -5.39 2.56 -4.71
N ALA A 367 -5.47 1.62 -3.77
CA ALA A 367 -5.86 1.87 -2.38
C ALA A 367 -4.86 2.76 -1.61
N GLN A 368 -3.55 2.64 -1.85
CA GLN A 368 -2.53 3.54 -1.27
C GLN A 368 -2.66 4.96 -1.82
N LEU A 369 -2.80 5.08 -3.15
CA LEU A 369 -2.99 6.36 -3.81
C LEU A 369 -4.27 7.04 -3.29
N LEU A 370 -5.34 6.28 -3.14
CA LEU A 370 -6.59 6.70 -2.50
C LEU A 370 -6.37 7.25 -1.09
N ALA A 371 -5.69 6.48 -0.24
CA ALA A 371 -5.42 6.89 1.14
C ALA A 371 -4.60 8.19 1.18
N ALA A 372 -3.56 8.32 0.34
CA ALA A 372 -2.76 9.54 0.23
C ALA A 372 -3.62 10.74 -0.21
N CYS A 373 -4.48 10.57 -1.21
CA CYS A 373 -5.42 11.60 -1.66
C CYS A 373 -6.39 12.03 -0.55
N CYS A 374 -6.97 11.07 0.18
CA CYS A 374 -7.87 11.35 1.31
C CYS A 374 -7.16 12.12 2.43
N ILE A 375 -5.92 11.74 2.76
CA ILE A 375 -5.11 12.45 3.77
C ILE A 375 -4.91 13.91 3.34
N ASP A 376 -4.53 14.17 2.10
CA ASP A 376 -4.28 15.53 1.65
C ASP A 376 -5.54 16.38 1.51
N LEU A 377 -6.64 15.81 0.98
CA LEU A 377 -7.92 16.51 0.90
C LEU A 377 -8.47 16.83 2.31
N SER A 378 -8.11 16.03 3.32
CA SER A 378 -8.52 16.28 4.70
C SER A 378 -7.73 17.38 5.43
N ARG A 379 -6.63 17.87 4.84
CA ARG A 379 -5.87 18.97 5.42
C ARG A 379 -6.62 20.28 5.15
N PRO A 380 -6.99 21.05 6.18
CA PRO A 380 -7.73 22.29 5.98
C PRO A 380 -6.93 23.25 5.10
N ALA A 381 -7.54 23.73 4.02
CA ALA A 381 -6.95 24.70 3.09
C ALA A 381 -6.46 25.99 3.78
N ALA A 382 -6.96 26.26 4.99
CA ALA A 382 -6.65 27.43 5.80
C ALA A 382 -5.15 27.59 6.14
N ALA A 383 -4.32 26.54 6.08
CA ALA A 383 -2.89 26.67 6.34
C ALA A 383 -2.11 27.37 5.20
N ALA A 384 -2.64 27.38 3.97
CA ALA A 384 -1.97 28.01 2.81
C ALA A 384 -2.26 29.51 2.69
N ALA A 385 -3.36 30.00 3.26
CA ALA A 385 -3.72 31.42 3.26
C ALA A 385 -3.02 32.23 4.38
N GLY A 386 -2.23 31.57 5.23
CA GLY A 386 -1.53 32.16 6.38
C GLY A 386 -0.27 32.97 6.03
N SER A 387 -0.16 33.54 4.82
CA SER A 387 0.73 34.69 4.65
C SER A 387 0.13 35.83 5.46
N GLU A 388 0.63 36.03 6.68
CA GLU A 388 0.38 37.23 7.46
C GLU A 388 0.42 38.46 6.52
N PRO A 389 -0.60 39.33 6.56
CA PRO A 389 -0.48 40.61 5.88
C PRO A 389 0.72 41.30 6.51
N ARG A 390 1.82 41.38 5.76
CA ARG A 390 2.98 42.19 6.10
C ARG A 390 2.42 43.58 6.41
N ASN A 391 2.42 43.90 7.70
CA ASN A 391 1.94 45.16 8.23
C ASN A 391 2.96 46.24 7.83
N GLY A 392 2.90 46.66 6.57
CA GLY A 392 3.62 47.80 6.05
C GLY A 392 2.86 49.06 6.43
N GLY A 393 3.33 49.75 7.47
CA GLY A 393 2.85 51.09 7.79
C GLY A 393 3.17 52.08 6.66
N GLN A 394 2.18 52.94 6.35
CA GLN A 394 2.21 54.35 5.91
C GLN A 394 3.41 54.80 5.03
N GLN A 395 3.25 55.53 3.91
CA GLN A 395 2.39 56.70 3.67
C GLN A 395 2.55 57.21 2.21
N GLY A 396 1.46 57.73 1.60
CA GLY A 396 1.45 58.60 0.40
C GLY A 396 1.57 57.88 -0.95
N ASP A 397 0.85 58.19 -2.02
CA ASP A 397 0.05 59.36 -2.37
C ASP A 397 -0.93 58.98 -3.50
N ARG A 398 -1.95 59.81 -3.68
CA ARG A 398 -3.15 59.59 -4.50
C ARG A 398 -2.86 59.46 -6.01
N GLY A 399 -3.54 58.52 -6.67
CA GLY A 399 -3.73 58.50 -8.12
C GLY A 399 -4.81 57.50 -8.52
N GLY A 400 -5.99 58.02 -8.91
CA GLY A 400 -7.16 57.22 -9.25
C GLY A 400 -7.01 56.43 -10.55
N GLY A 401 -7.56 55.22 -10.56
CA GLY A 401 -7.77 54.39 -11.75
C GLY A 401 -8.83 53.34 -11.48
N SER A 402 -9.93 53.39 -12.24
CA SER A 402 -11.01 52.41 -12.34
C SER A 402 -10.46 50.99 -12.50
N GLY A 403 -10.90 49.97 -11.76
CA GLY A 403 -12.26 49.44 -11.79
C GLY A 403 -12.35 48.35 -12.86
N GLY A 404 -12.05 47.09 -12.53
CA GLY A 404 -12.21 45.97 -13.46
C GLY A 404 -11.64 44.62 -12.97
N SER A 405 -12.51 43.61 -12.91
CA SER A 405 -12.24 42.16 -12.95
C SER A 405 -11.41 41.49 -11.84
N GLY A 406 -11.91 41.48 -10.60
CA GLY A 406 -11.36 40.66 -9.50
C GLY A 406 -12.11 39.35 -9.18
N GLY A 407 -13.13 38.97 -9.96
CA GLY A 407 -14.09 37.92 -9.57
C GLY A 407 -13.83 36.49 -10.08
N SER A 408 -12.96 36.26 -11.06
CA SER A 408 -12.91 34.95 -11.75
C SER A 408 -12.05 33.89 -11.06
N SER A 409 -11.10 34.26 -10.19
CA SER A 409 -10.19 33.28 -9.57
C SER A 409 -10.86 32.47 -8.44
N GLY A 410 -11.84 33.06 -7.74
CA GLY A 410 -12.59 32.39 -6.67
C GLY A 410 -13.53 31.30 -7.19
N GLU A 411 -14.22 31.55 -8.32
CA GLU A 411 -15.14 30.58 -8.92
C GLU A 411 -14.41 29.38 -9.53
N ALA A 412 -13.26 29.59 -10.18
CA ALA A 412 -12.46 28.50 -10.73
C ALA A 412 -11.90 27.56 -9.65
N MET A 413 -11.47 28.13 -8.51
CA MET A 413 -10.99 27.34 -7.38
C MET A 413 -12.12 26.59 -6.66
N ALA A 414 -13.31 27.19 -6.53
CA ALA A 414 -14.48 26.52 -5.98
C ALA A 414 -14.93 25.34 -6.86
N ALA A 415 -14.97 25.54 -8.18
CA ALA A 415 -15.33 24.49 -9.14
C ALA A 415 -14.34 23.32 -9.12
N ASP A 416 -13.03 23.58 -8.97
CA ASP A 416 -12.02 22.52 -8.88
C ASP A 416 -12.12 21.76 -7.54
N VAL A 417 -12.42 22.44 -6.43
CA VAL A 417 -12.68 21.78 -5.13
C VAL A 417 -13.92 20.89 -5.19
N ASP A 418 -15.01 21.35 -5.79
CA ASP A 418 -16.22 20.56 -5.98
C ASP A 418 -15.96 19.36 -6.90
N GLN A 419 -15.16 19.54 -7.95
CA GLN A 419 -14.75 18.44 -8.82
C GLN A 419 -13.84 17.43 -8.08
N GLN A 420 -12.89 17.90 -7.28
CA GLN A 420 -12.03 17.02 -6.46
C GLN A 420 -12.85 16.23 -5.44
N LEU A 421 -13.86 16.86 -4.83
CA LEU A 421 -14.82 16.19 -3.94
C LEU A 421 -15.63 15.14 -4.69
N GLU A 422 -16.23 15.47 -5.83
CA GLU A 422 -16.98 14.51 -6.68
C GLU A 422 -16.12 13.31 -7.08
N VAL A 423 -14.84 13.48 -7.39
CA VAL A 423 -13.99 12.33 -7.71
C VAL A 423 -13.52 11.58 -6.46
N ALA A 424 -13.26 12.25 -5.35
CA ALA A 424 -13.09 11.57 -4.06
C ALA A 424 -14.33 10.72 -3.71
N TRP A 425 -15.53 11.16 -4.10
CA TRP A 425 -16.77 10.38 -3.94
C TRP A 425 -16.86 9.17 -4.87
N ALA A 426 -16.51 9.31 -6.15
CA ALA A 426 -16.43 8.17 -7.07
C ALA A 426 -15.48 7.08 -6.55
N LEU A 427 -14.40 7.51 -5.91
CA LEU A 427 -13.42 6.64 -5.27
C LEU A 427 -13.94 5.97 -3.99
N VAL A 428 -14.71 6.69 -3.16
CA VAL A 428 -15.41 6.08 -2.02
C VAL A 428 -16.47 5.09 -2.51
N ALA A 429 -17.17 5.36 -3.61
CA ALA A 429 -18.12 4.43 -4.22
C ALA A 429 -17.44 3.14 -4.73
N ALA A 430 -16.13 3.17 -4.98
CA ALA A 430 -15.34 1.99 -5.34
C ALA A 430 -14.94 1.12 -4.12
N VAL A 431 -15.16 1.58 -2.88
CA VAL A 431 -14.79 0.84 -1.66
C VAL A 431 -15.44 -0.55 -1.55
N PRO A 432 -16.75 -0.75 -1.81
CA PRO A 432 -17.36 -2.08 -1.79
C PRO A 432 -16.70 -3.06 -2.78
N HIS A 433 -16.32 -2.55 -3.94
CA HIS A 433 -15.60 -3.29 -4.98
C HIS A 433 -14.21 -3.70 -4.50
N MET A 434 -13.48 -2.79 -3.86
CA MET A 434 -12.20 -3.08 -3.22
C MET A 434 -12.37 -4.13 -2.11
N CYS A 435 -13.38 -4.04 -1.24
CA CYS A 435 -13.67 -5.05 -0.22
C CYS A 435 -13.95 -6.42 -0.83
N SER A 436 -14.69 -6.47 -1.94
CA SER A 436 -14.96 -7.72 -2.66
C SER A 436 -13.68 -8.33 -3.24
N ALA A 437 -12.83 -7.52 -3.87
CA ALA A 437 -11.54 -7.96 -4.37
C ALA A 437 -10.69 -8.56 -3.23
N VAL A 438 -10.60 -7.88 -2.09
CA VAL A 438 -9.82 -8.39 -0.93
C VAL A 438 -10.36 -9.71 -0.40
N ARG A 439 -11.68 -9.91 -0.35
CA ARG A 439 -12.23 -11.22 0.03
C ARG A 439 -11.80 -12.31 -0.96
N ALA A 440 -11.87 -12.04 -2.27
CA ALA A 440 -11.39 -12.97 -3.29
C ALA A 440 -9.88 -13.26 -3.14
N LEU A 441 -9.10 -12.24 -2.76
CA LEU A 441 -7.65 -12.35 -2.56
C LEU A 441 -7.28 -13.13 -1.30
N VAL A 442 -8.00 -12.90 -0.19
CA VAL A 442 -7.86 -13.69 1.04
C VAL A 442 -8.23 -15.14 0.76
N ALA A 443 -9.26 -15.38 -0.06
CA ALA A 443 -9.62 -16.73 -0.51
C ALA A 443 -8.53 -17.35 -1.42
N ALA A 444 -7.94 -16.59 -2.35
CA ALA A 444 -6.85 -17.06 -3.20
C ALA A 444 -5.56 -17.36 -2.41
N ALA A 445 -5.20 -16.49 -1.46
CA ALA A 445 -4.11 -16.74 -0.52
C ALA A 445 -4.42 -17.97 0.36
N ALA A 446 -5.68 -18.18 0.73
CA ALA A 446 -6.09 -19.38 1.46
C ALA A 446 -5.89 -20.66 0.63
N ALA A 447 -6.03 -20.58 -0.69
CA ALA A 447 -5.71 -21.64 -1.64
C ALA A 447 -4.21 -21.79 -1.94
N GLY A 448 -3.31 -21.05 -1.27
CA GLY A 448 -1.87 -21.12 -1.46
C GLY A 448 -1.33 -20.32 -2.64
N LEU A 449 -2.14 -19.43 -3.23
CA LEU A 449 -1.77 -18.64 -4.42
C LEU A 449 -1.19 -17.25 -4.09
N GLY A 450 -0.82 -16.97 -2.83
CA GLY A 450 -0.33 -15.65 -2.39
C GLY A 450 0.65 -15.69 -1.21
N SER A 451 1.39 -14.60 -0.98
CA SER A 451 2.36 -14.50 0.14
C SER A 451 1.74 -13.92 1.42
N VAL A 452 2.32 -14.23 2.58
CA VAL A 452 1.89 -13.67 3.89
C VAL A 452 2.05 -12.15 3.93
N GLN A 453 3.18 -11.63 3.41
CA GLN A 453 3.45 -10.20 3.31
C GLN A 453 2.34 -9.44 2.60
N MET A 454 1.84 -10.02 1.52
CA MET A 454 0.81 -9.44 0.68
C MET A 454 -0.54 -9.31 1.42
N VAL A 455 -0.93 -10.30 2.22
CA VAL A 455 -2.14 -10.19 3.06
C VAL A 455 -1.94 -9.16 4.18
N SER A 456 -0.72 -9.06 4.72
CA SER A 456 -0.36 -8.05 5.75
C SER A 456 -0.44 -6.62 5.19
N ASP A 457 0.11 -6.39 4.00
CA ASP A 457 0.07 -5.09 3.32
C ASP A 457 -1.39 -4.64 3.04
N VAL A 458 -2.22 -5.59 2.59
CA VAL A 458 -3.66 -5.35 2.37
C VAL A 458 -4.36 -5.02 3.70
N ALA A 459 -4.17 -5.81 4.75
CA ALA A 459 -4.79 -5.55 6.06
C ALA A 459 -4.36 -4.18 6.63
N SER A 460 -3.06 -3.89 6.57
CA SER A 460 -2.48 -2.63 7.03
C SER A 460 -3.11 -1.42 6.31
N LEU A 461 -3.27 -1.52 4.99
CA LEU A 461 -3.87 -0.47 4.17
C LEU A 461 -5.36 -0.26 4.45
N TYR A 462 -6.12 -1.34 4.61
CA TYR A 462 -7.55 -1.26 4.94
C TYR A 462 -7.78 -0.70 6.33
N GLY A 463 -6.93 -1.05 7.29
CA GLY A 463 -6.91 -0.41 8.62
C GLY A 463 -6.70 1.11 8.52
N ARG A 464 -5.76 1.56 7.65
CA ARG A 464 -5.54 2.99 7.38
C ARG A 464 -6.77 3.64 6.74
N LEU A 465 -7.34 3.04 5.71
CA LEU A 465 -8.51 3.58 5.02
C LEU A 465 -9.72 3.70 5.96
N ALA A 466 -9.98 2.66 6.77
CA ALA A 466 -11.05 2.68 7.77
C ALA A 466 -10.82 3.76 8.83
N HIS A 467 -9.59 3.93 9.32
CA HIS A 467 -9.24 4.98 10.27
C HIS A 467 -9.45 6.39 9.67
N LEU A 468 -8.98 6.62 8.45
CA LEU A 468 -9.15 7.91 7.75
C LEU A 468 -10.62 8.24 7.54
N LEU A 469 -11.41 7.27 7.07
CA LEU A 469 -12.85 7.44 6.90
C LEU A 469 -13.52 7.77 8.24
N ALA A 470 -13.18 7.05 9.31
CA ALA A 470 -13.73 7.31 10.64
C ALA A 470 -13.35 8.72 11.16
N GLU A 471 -12.10 9.15 10.97
CA GLU A 471 -11.63 10.48 11.36
C GLU A 471 -12.35 11.59 10.58
N GLN A 472 -12.53 11.43 9.27
CA GLN A 472 -13.30 12.40 8.47
C GLN A 472 -14.74 12.49 8.94
N THR A 473 -15.31 11.33 9.30
CA THR A 473 -16.69 11.26 9.75
C THR A 473 -16.85 11.95 11.11
N ALA A 474 -15.90 11.75 12.04
CA ALA A 474 -15.89 12.41 13.35
C ALA A 474 -15.79 13.95 13.28
N ARG A 475 -15.27 14.52 12.19
CA ARG A 475 -15.17 15.99 12.00
C ARG A 475 -16.50 16.67 11.64
N GLY A 476 -17.62 15.93 11.60
CA GLY A 476 -19.00 16.44 11.70
C GLY A 476 -19.56 17.13 10.44
N GLY A 477 -18.84 18.09 9.86
CA GLY A 477 -19.35 18.92 8.73
C GLY A 477 -19.45 18.20 7.38
N ALA A 478 -18.86 17.01 7.25
CA ALA A 478 -18.99 16.16 6.07
C ALA A 478 -20.18 15.20 6.18
N LEU A 479 -20.60 14.83 7.41
CA LEU A 479 -21.50 13.71 7.70
C LEU A 479 -22.94 13.96 7.22
N GLU A 480 -23.45 15.19 7.35
CA GLU A 480 -24.79 15.57 6.83
C GLU A 480 -24.82 15.61 5.30
N ARG A 481 -23.72 16.00 4.64
CA ARG A 481 -23.60 15.95 3.18
C ARG A 481 -23.38 14.52 2.67
N LEU A 482 -22.76 13.68 3.50
CA LEU A 482 -22.47 12.26 3.29
C LEU A 482 -23.69 11.35 3.40
N SER A 483 -24.55 11.56 4.40
CA SER A 483 -25.65 10.65 4.73
C SER A 483 -26.76 10.61 3.68
N GLY A 484 -26.88 11.66 2.86
CA GLY A 484 -27.90 11.76 1.82
C GLY A 484 -27.64 10.94 0.56
N ARG A 485 -26.41 10.45 0.32
CA ARG A 485 -26.04 9.78 -0.94
C ARG A 485 -25.60 8.31 -0.79
N MET A 486 -25.16 7.85 0.38
CA MET A 486 -24.69 6.48 0.57
C MET A 486 -24.97 5.93 1.98
N ASN A 487 -25.17 4.61 2.06
CA ASN A 487 -25.23 3.88 3.33
C ASN A 487 -23.80 3.67 3.89
N MET A 488 -23.18 4.75 4.36
CA MET A 488 -21.84 4.78 4.98
C MET A 488 -21.65 3.69 6.06
N PRO A 489 -22.63 3.41 6.95
CA PRO A 489 -22.55 2.30 7.89
C PRO A 489 -22.21 0.98 7.20
N SER A 490 -22.93 0.60 6.14
CA SER A 490 -22.71 -0.66 5.41
C SER A 490 -21.34 -0.75 4.74
N MET A 491 -20.78 0.36 4.24
CA MET A 491 -19.43 0.33 3.65
C MET A 491 -18.35 0.11 4.71
N LEU A 492 -18.46 0.78 5.85
CA LEU A 492 -17.55 0.57 6.97
C LEU A 492 -17.72 -0.85 7.55
N THR A 493 -18.93 -1.40 7.61
CA THR A 493 -19.18 -2.82 7.92
C THR A 493 -18.38 -3.73 6.98
N LEU A 494 -18.50 -3.50 5.67
CA LEU A 494 -17.81 -4.31 4.65
C LEU A 494 -16.29 -4.20 4.77
N LEU A 495 -15.76 -2.99 5.00
CA LEU A 495 -14.34 -2.74 5.23
C LEU A 495 -13.83 -3.47 6.47
N LEU A 496 -14.53 -3.32 7.60
CA LEU A 496 -14.14 -3.95 8.86
C LEU A 496 -14.22 -5.47 8.78
N ASN A 497 -15.27 -6.02 8.16
CA ASN A 497 -15.42 -7.46 7.97
C ASN A 497 -14.33 -8.03 7.05
N GLY A 498 -14.03 -7.37 5.91
CA GLY A 498 -12.92 -7.76 5.04
C GLY A 498 -11.56 -7.73 5.74
N LEU A 499 -11.33 -6.71 6.57
CA LEU A 499 -10.13 -6.57 7.40
C LEU A 499 -10.03 -7.69 8.46
N CYS A 500 -11.15 -8.04 9.11
CA CYS A 500 -11.20 -9.15 10.06
C CYS A 500 -10.84 -10.48 9.41
N GLN A 501 -11.40 -10.75 8.23
CA GLN A 501 -11.12 -11.97 7.47
C GLN A 501 -9.65 -12.05 7.07
N ALA A 502 -9.06 -10.94 6.64
CA ALA A 502 -7.63 -10.87 6.32
C ALA A 502 -6.75 -11.15 7.55
N LEU A 503 -7.05 -10.54 8.70
CA LEU A 503 -6.31 -10.75 9.95
C LEU A 503 -6.47 -12.17 10.50
N ALA A 504 -7.68 -12.73 10.47
CA ALA A 504 -7.93 -14.11 10.85
C ALA A 504 -7.13 -15.09 9.98
N ARG A 505 -6.96 -14.79 8.69
CA ARG A 505 -6.18 -15.64 7.80
C ARG A 505 -4.68 -15.50 8.02
N LEU A 506 -4.18 -14.28 8.20
CA LEU A 506 -2.79 -14.04 8.58
C LEU A 506 -2.41 -14.84 9.82
N PHE A 507 -3.27 -14.83 10.82
CA PHE A 507 -3.12 -15.62 12.04
C PHE A 507 -3.05 -17.13 11.76
N GLN A 508 -3.96 -17.66 10.92
CA GLN A 508 -3.94 -19.08 10.53
C GLN A 508 -2.65 -19.47 9.77
N LEU A 509 -2.16 -18.59 8.89
CA LEU A 509 -0.94 -18.83 8.13
C LEU A 509 0.31 -18.82 9.03
N ASP A 510 0.38 -17.89 9.99
CA ASP A 510 1.48 -17.76 10.96
C ASP A 510 1.54 -18.97 11.91
N LEU A 511 0.38 -19.43 12.41
CA LEU A 511 0.26 -20.66 13.20
C LEU A 511 0.69 -21.91 12.43
N ALA A 512 0.38 -21.96 11.12
CA ALA A 512 0.76 -23.08 10.28
C ALA A 512 2.27 -23.11 9.99
N SER A 513 2.92 -21.94 9.87
CA SER A 513 4.38 -21.86 9.69
C SER A 513 5.18 -22.23 10.94
N ASP A 514 4.64 -21.97 12.14
CA ASP A 514 5.32 -22.26 13.41
C ASP A 514 5.12 -23.70 13.91
N GLY A 515 4.57 -24.59 13.07
CA GLY A 515 4.40 -26.01 13.40
C GLY A 515 3.43 -26.28 14.57
N GLY A 516 2.57 -25.31 14.90
CA GLY A 516 1.54 -25.47 15.93
C GLY A 516 2.02 -25.46 17.39
N ALA A 517 3.23 -24.97 17.67
CA ALA A 517 3.72 -24.86 19.05
C ALA A 517 2.97 -23.76 19.83
N VAL A 518 2.37 -24.13 20.98
CA VAL A 518 1.75 -23.22 21.95
C VAL A 518 2.74 -23.00 23.12
N PRO A 519 2.97 -21.76 23.59
CA PRO A 519 2.23 -20.54 23.29
C PRO A 519 2.77 -19.78 22.08
N TRP A 520 1.89 -19.55 21.10
CA TRP A 520 2.15 -18.77 19.90
C TRP A 520 2.33 -17.28 20.25
N THR A 521 3.35 -16.64 19.68
CA THR A 521 3.56 -15.19 19.75
C THR A 521 3.48 -14.59 18.36
N ALA A 522 2.53 -13.70 18.12
CA ALA A 522 2.41 -12.98 16.84
C ALA A 522 3.75 -12.38 16.42
N SER A 523 4.17 -12.65 15.19
CA SER A 523 5.32 -12.00 14.55
C SER A 523 5.20 -10.47 14.63
N GLU A 524 6.34 -9.76 14.67
CA GLU A 524 6.36 -8.29 14.76
C GLU A 524 5.50 -7.63 13.66
N ASP A 525 5.43 -8.24 12.48
CA ASP A 525 4.68 -7.77 11.32
C ASP A 525 3.15 -7.79 11.51
N LEU A 526 2.62 -8.64 12.40
CA LEU A 526 1.17 -8.75 12.66
C LEU A 526 0.66 -7.79 13.73
N ARG A 527 1.53 -7.31 14.62
CA ARG A 527 1.12 -6.46 15.77
C ARG A 527 0.64 -5.08 15.33
N ALA A 528 1.31 -4.46 14.37
CA ALA A 528 0.94 -3.13 13.87
C ALA A 528 -0.42 -3.12 13.14
N PRO A 529 -0.73 -4.07 12.23
CA PRO A 529 -2.07 -4.24 11.65
C PRO A 529 -3.17 -4.43 12.71
N CYS A 530 -2.94 -5.26 13.72
CA CYS A 530 -3.92 -5.50 14.79
C CYS A 530 -4.20 -4.26 15.64
N ALA A 531 -3.18 -3.47 15.97
CA ALA A 531 -3.36 -2.22 16.70
C ALA A 531 -4.14 -1.17 15.87
N ALA A 532 -3.82 -1.04 14.58
CA ALA A 532 -4.57 -0.18 13.65
C ALA A 532 -6.03 -0.63 13.52
N HIS A 533 -6.26 -1.95 13.53
CA HIS A 533 -7.60 -2.53 13.47
C HIS A 533 -8.46 -2.17 14.69
N VAL A 534 -7.90 -2.26 15.90
CA VAL A 534 -8.62 -1.89 17.13
C VAL A 534 -8.91 -0.39 17.17
N ALA A 535 -7.97 0.44 16.73
CA ALA A 535 -8.20 1.87 16.59
C ALA A 535 -9.32 2.17 15.57
N ALA A 536 -9.36 1.44 14.45
CA ALA A 536 -10.43 1.56 13.45
C ALA A 536 -11.78 1.08 13.99
N ALA A 537 -11.82 -0.05 14.71
CA ALA A 537 -13.02 -0.56 15.37
C ALA A 537 -13.55 0.43 16.43
N ALA A 538 -12.68 0.98 17.28
CA ALA A 538 -13.05 1.98 18.27
C ALA A 538 -13.58 3.27 17.63
N ALA A 539 -12.91 3.78 16.58
CA ALA A 539 -13.35 4.95 15.85
C ALA A 539 -14.71 4.70 15.15
N TYR A 540 -14.92 3.49 14.66
CA TYR A 540 -16.19 3.08 14.07
C TYR A 540 -17.34 3.01 15.08
N VAL A 541 -17.07 2.49 16.28
CA VAL A 541 -18.06 2.52 17.35
C VAL A 541 -18.39 3.94 17.77
N GLY A 542 -17.38 4.81 17.90
CA GLY A 542 -17.60 6.22 18.16
C GLY A 542 -18.51 6.86 17.11
N LEU A 543 -18.37 6.47 15.84
CA LEU A 543 -19.25 6.88 14.76
C LEU A 543 -20.67 6.31 14.90
N ALA A 544 -20.83 5.02 15.16
CA ALA A 544 -22.14 4.40 15.34
C ALA A 544 -22.91 5.05 16.50
N VAL A 545 -22.22 5.32 17.61
CA VAL A 545 -22.75 6.06 18.77
C VAL A 545 -23.14 7.48 18.37
N ALA A 546 -22.29 8.20 17.63
CA ALA A 546 -22.59 9.55 17.18
C ALA A 546 -23.83 9.59 16.27
N VAL A 547 -23.96 8.65 15.33
CA VAL A 547 -25.13 8.51 14.46
C VAL A 547 -26.39 8.20 15.28
N ALA A 548 -26.32 7.27 16.23
CA ALA A 548 -27.43 6.93 17.11
C ALA A 548 -27.88 8.11 18.00
N ARG A 549 -26.93 8.92 18.51
CA ARG A 549 -27.22 10.12 19.31
C ARG A 549 -27.80 11.26 18.48
N SER A 550 -27.35 11.45 17.25
CA SER A 550 -27.91 12.48 16.36
C SER A 550 -29.37 12.17 15.98
N ALA A 551 -29.74 10.89 15.90
CA ALA A 551 -31.11 10.46 15.62
C ALA A 551 -32.10 10.75 16.77
N SER A 552 -31.62 10.92 18.02
CA SER A 552 -32.50 11.12 19.18
C SER A 552 -32.82 12.58 19.51
N GLY A 553 -32.23 13.56 18.80
CA GLY A 553 -32.30 14.99 19.15
C GLY A 553 -32.93 15.96 18.14
N GLY A 554 -33.33 15.52 16.94
CA GLY A 554 -33.86 16.41 15.88
C GLY A 554 -35.02 15.80 15.07
N PRO A 555 -35.71 16.59 14.22
CA PRO A 555 -36.81 16.11 13.38
C PRO A 555 -36.29 15.16 12.29
N VAL A 556 -36.14 13.90 12.68
CA VAL A 556 -36.41 12.65 11.94
C VAL A 556 -35.98 12.60 10.47
N VAL A 557 -34.73 12.23 10.25
CA VAL A 557 -34.42 11.21 9.24
C VAL A 557 -34.26 9.91 10.02
N VAL A 558 -35.26 9.03 9.97
CA VAL A 558 -35.22 7.71 10.62
C VAL A 558 -34.11 6.89 9.97
N PHE A 559 -32.94 6.83 10.59
CA PHE A 559 -32.10 5.65 10.43
C PHE A 559 -32.79 4.53 11.21
N SER A 560 -33.26 3.49 10.51
CA SER A 560 -33.79 2.30 11.17
C SER A 560 -32.70 1.70 12.06
N ALA A 561 -33.06 1.06 13.17
CA ALA A 561 -32.08 0.45 14.07
C ALA A 561 -31.30 -0.74 13.43
N GLY A 562 -31.74 -1.19 12.24
CA GLY A 562 -31.20 -2.34 11.51
C GLY A 562 -29.68 -2.33 11.29
N PRO A 563 -29.04 -1.25 10.83
CA PRO A 563 -27.59 -1.24 10.58
C PRO A 563 -26.77 -1.51 11.83
N VAL A 564 -27.19 -1.05 13.01
CA VAL A 564 -26.47 -1.28 14.28
C VAL A 564 -26.54 -2.75 14.68
N VAL A 565 -27.70 -3.39 14.50
CA VAL A 565 -27.91 -4.82 14.80
C VAL A 565 -27.07 -5.69 13.88
N ASP A 566 -27.09 -5.42 12.57
CA ASP A 566 -26.31 -6.16 11.57
C ASP A 566 -24.78 -6.06 11.81
N LEU A 567 -24.36 -4.99 12.47
CA LEU A 567 -22.96 -4.65 12.71
C LEU A 567 -22.35 -5.34 13.93
N MET A 568 -23.17 -5.59 14.95
CA MET A 568 -22.66 -6.02 16.24
C MET A 568 -21.93 -7.36 16.22
N PRO A 569 -22.42 -8.41 15.54
CA PRO A 569 -21.70 -9.67 15.46
C PRO A 569 -20.31 -9.49 14.83
N GLY A 570 -20.20 -8.61 13.83
CA GLY A 570 -18.93 -8.24 13.20
C GLY A 570 -17.97 -7.62 14.21
N LEU A 571 -18.38 -6.53 14.85
CA LEU A 571 -17.58 -5.81 15.85
C LEU A 571 -17.16 -6.69 17.03
N CYS A 572 -18.06 -7.50 17.57
CA CYS A 572 -17.75 -8.38 18.69
C CYS A 572 -16.75 -9.46 18.30
N ASN A 573 -16.90 -10.08 17.12
CA ASN A 573 -15.92 -11.02 16.61
C ASN A 573 -14.56 -10.34 16.34
N THR A 574 -14.57 -9.10 15.83
CA THR A 574 -13.38 -8.27 15.66
C THR A 574 -12.64 -8.07 16.97
N LEU A 575 -13.33 -7.60 18.01
CA LEU A 575 -12.72 -7.32 19.31
C LEU A 575 -12.20 -8.60 19.95
N ALA A 576 -12.97 -9.69 19.92
CA ALA A 576 -12.54 -10.99 20.43
C ALA A 576 -11.28 -11.50 19.72
N LEU A 577 -11.22 -11.38 18.39
CA LEU A 577 -10.05 -11.76 17.60
C LEU A 577 -8.85 -10.87 17.91
N ALA A 578 -9.05 -9.55 17.98
CA ALA A 578 -7.97 -8.61 18.27
C ALA A 578 -7.38 -8.82 19.66
N VAL A 579 -8.21 -9.12 20.66
CA VAL A 579 -7.77 -9.47 22.01
C VAL A 579 -7.05 -10.82 22.06
N HIS A 580 -7.49 -11.78 21.24
CA HIS A 580 -6.80 -13.07 21.12
C HIS A 580 -5.39 -12.91 20.52
N VAL A 581 -5.24 -12.07 19.48
CA VAL A 581 -3.95 -11.82 18.82
C VAL A 581 -3.05 -10.89 19.65
N VAL A 582 -3.64 -9.90 20.32
CA VAL A 582 -2.93 -8.92 21.13
C VAL A 582 -3.53 -8.91 22.54
N PRO A 583 -3.13 -9.86 23.41
CA PRO A 583 -3.66 -9.98 24.77
C PRO A 583 -3.57 -8.72 25.62
N SER A 584 -2.64 -7.80 25.33
CA SER A 584 -2.53 -6.52 26.02
C SER A 584 -3.72 -5.58 25.78
N LEU A 585 -4.55 -5.85 24.78
CA LEU A 585 -5.81 -5.13 24.56
C LEU A 585 -6.94 -5.65 25.45
N ALA A 586 -6.76 -6.80 26.11
CA ALA A 586 -7.74 -7.34 27.03
C ALA A 586 -7.86 -6.46 28.28
N GLY A 587 -8.89 -5.62 28.31
CA GLY A 587 -9.21 -4.79 29.46
C GLY A 587 -10.53 -4.05 29.28
N PRO A 588 -11.02 -3.36 30.32
CA PRO A 588 -12.30 -2.64 30.28
C PRO A 588 -12.39 -1.63 29.13
N ALA A 589 -11.27 -0.99 28.77
CA ALA A 589 -11.22 -0.02 27.66
C ALA A 589 -11.54 -0.63 26.29
N ALA A 590 -11.31 -1.93 26.08
CA ALA A 590 -11.69 -2.61 24.84
C ALA A 590 -13.19 -2.95 24.78
N LEU A 591 -13.86 -3.03 25.94
CA LEU A 591 -15.30 -3.28 26.05
C LEU A 591 -16.15 -2.00 26.11
N ALA A 592 -15.57 -0.90 26.60
CA ALA A 592 -16.27 0.38 26.75
C ALA A 592 -17.06 0.80 25.49
N PRO A 593 -16.56 0.64 24.24
CA PRO A 593 -17.35 0.98 23.06
C PRO A 593 -18.62 0.12 22.90
N VAL A 594 -18.55 -1.16 23.24
CA VAL A 594 -19.71 -2.08 23.18
C VAL A 594 -20.70 -1.75 24.30
N GLU A 595 -20.22 -1.39 25.49
CA GLU A 595 -21.05 -0.96 26.61
C GLU A 595 -21.77 0.36 26.34
N ASP A 596 -21.09 1.32 25.70
CA ASP A 596 -21.68 2.60 25.28
C ASP A 596 -22.83 2.41 24.27
N LEU A 597 -22.79 1.32 23.48
CA LEU A 597 -23.83 0.94 22.54
C LEU A 597 -24.98 0.14 23.19
N LEU A 598 -24.79 -0.40 24.40
CA LEU A 598 -25.73 -1.32 25.03
C LEU A 598 -27.17 -0.76 25.14
N PRO A 599 -27.41 0.51 25.52
CA PRO A 599 -28.76 1.05 25.56
C PRO A 599 -29.44 1.06 24.19
N SER A 600 -28.68 1.33 23.12
CA SER A 600 -29.20 1.29 21.75
C SER A 600 -29.46 -0.14 21.29
N LEU A 601 -28.64 -1.11 21.69
CA LEU A 601 -28.82 -2.52 21.35
C LEU A 601 -30.07 -3.11 21.99
N LEU A 602 -30.28 -2.85 23.28
CA LEU A 602 -31.47 -3.29 24.01
C LEU A 602 -32.78 -2.75 23.40
N GLN A 603 -32.72 -1.61 22.71
CA GLN A 603 -33.87 -1.01 22.03
C GLN A 603 -34.03 -1.50 20.57
N ALA A 604 -32.94 -1.94 19.93
CA ALA A 604 -32.89 -2.15 18.49
C ALA A 604 -33.45 -3.52 18.04
N ALA A 605 -33.07 -4.61 18.73
CA ALA A 605 -33.53 -5.95 18.40
C ALA A 605 -33.43 -6.91 19.60
N PRO A 606 -34.45 -7.75 19.84
CA PRO A 606 -34.35 -8.87 20.78
C PRO A 606 -33.19 -9.78 20.39
N GLY A 607 -32.36 -10.19 21.35
CA GLY A 607 -31.25 -11.12 21.10
C GLY A 607 -29.94 -10.50 20.62
N ALA A 608 -29.90 -9.21 20.29
CA ALA A 608 -28.66 -8.57 19.84
C ALA A 608 -27.58 -8.57 20.92
N VAL A 609 -27.97 -8.49 22.19
CA VAL A 609 -27.03 -8.53 23.32
C VAL A 609 -26.56 -9.96 23.57
N ALA A 610 -27.47 -10.93 23.49
CA ALA A 610 -27.14 -12.36 23.55
C ALA A 610 -26.09 -12.75 22.47
N ASP A 611 -26.30 -12.35 21.22
CA ASP A 611 -25.35 -12.57 20.12
C ASP A 611 -23.99 -11.92 20.37
N ALA A 612 -23.98 -10.68 20.89
CA ALA A 612 -22.75 -9.99 21.24
C ALA A 612 -21.96 -10.74 22.33
N VAL A 613 -22.65 -11.25 23.36
CA VAL A 613 -22.05 -12.06 24.42
C VAL A 613 -21.46 -13.35 23.85
N VAL A 614 -22.18 -14.06 22.98
CA VAL A 614 -21.68 -15.30 22.34
C VAL A 614 -20.43 -15.03 21.50
N ALA A 615 -20.42 -13.95 20.72
CA ALA A 615 -19.28 -13.56 19.89
C ALA A 615 -18.04 -13.19 20.74
N LEU A 616 -18.21 -12.36 21.78
CA LEU A 616 -17.11 -11.93 22.65
C LEU A 616 -16.52 -13.09 23.49
N SER A 617 -17.35 -14.08 23.83
CA SER A 617 -16.98 -15.18 24.74
C SER A 617 -16.18 -16.31 24.08
N ARG A 618 -16.32 -16.51 22.76
CA ARG A 618 -15.71 -17.63 22.00
C ARG A 618 -14.18 -17.76 22.14
N LYS A 619 -13.47 -16.70 22.55
CA LYS A 619 -12.00 -16.67 22.71
C LYS A 619 -11.53 -16.49 24.16
N VAL A 620 -12.45 -16.39 25.12
CA VAL A 620 -12.17 -16.08 26.53
C VAL A 620 -11.32 -17.15 27.21
N ALA A 621 -11.51 -18.42 26.88
CA ALA A 621 -10.78 -19.53 27.51
C ALA A 621 -9.24 -19.41 27.38
N THR A 622 -8.75 -18.62 26.42
CA THR A 622 -7.31 -18.43 26.18
C THR A 622 -6.73 -17.18 26.83
N ASN A 623 -7.55 -16.32 27.44
CA ASN A 623 -7.09 -15.01 27.94
C ASN A 623 -7.80 -14.60 29.24
N GLY A 624 -7.09 -14.75 30.36
CA GLY A 624 -7.61 -14.42 31.69
C GLY A 624 -7.93 -12.94 31.91
N ARG A 625 -7.18 -12.02 31.27
CA ARG A 625 -7.50 -10.57 31.30
C ARG A 625 -8.85 -10.29 30.61
N TRP A 626 -9.13 -11.00 29.52
CA TRP A 626 -10.39 -10.85 28.78
C TRP A 626 -11.57 -11.45 29.54
N ALA A 627 -11.37 -12.61 30.17
CA ALA A 627 -12.36 -13.21 31.07
C ALA A 627 -12.75 -12.23 32.19
N ALA A 628 -11.75 -11.61 32.84
CA ALA A 628 -11.98 -10.62 33.88
C ALA A 628 -12.68 -9.36 33.35
N ALA A 629 -12.28 -8.85 32.19
CA ALA A 629 -12.96 -7.70 31.58
C ALA A 629 -14.45 -7.98 31.33
N LEU A 630 -14.79 -9.11 30.71
CA LEU A 630 -16.18 -9.49 30.43
C LEU A 630 -16.98 -9.76 31.69
N ALA A 631 -16.41 -10.46 32.68
CA ALA A 631 -17.09 -10.74 33.95
C ALA A 631 -17.36 -9.48 34.78
N SER A 632 -16.53 -8.45 34.65
CA SER A 632 -16.77 -7.12 35.25
C SER A 632 -17.73 -6.23 34.45
N SER A 633 -18.06 -6.61 33.20
CA SER A 633 -18.86 -5.80 32.29
C SER A 633 -20.35 -5.92 32.57
N VAL A 634 -21.11 -4.88 32.22
CA VAL A 634 -22.59 -4.93 32.27
C VAL A 634 -23.18 -5.84 31.19
N LEU A 635 -22.39 -6.22 30.18
CA LEU A 635 -22.84 -7.05 29.04
C LEU A 635 -23.28 -8.45 29.46
N MET A 636 -22.62 -9.06 30.45
CA MET A 636 -23.01 -10.41 30.92
C MET A 636 -24.40 -10.39 31.56
N ALA A 637 -24.67 -9.38 32.38
CA ALA A 637 -25.97 -9.20 33.01
C ALA A 637 -27.06 -8.96 31.94
N ALA A 638 -26.82 -8.01 31.03
CA ALA A 638 -27.76 -7.72 29.96
C ALA A 638 -28.00 -8.92 29.03
N GLY A 639 -26.95 -9.69 28.70
CA GLY A 639 -27.08 -10.90 27.87
C GLY A 639 -27.85 -12.02 28.55
N LEU A 640 -27.73 -12.19 29.87
CA LEU A 640 -28.57 -13.15 30.62
C LEU A 640 -30.04 -12.72 30.67
N ASP A 641 -30.31 -11.41 30.81
CA ASP A 641 -31.67 -10.88 30.80
C ASP A 641 -32.30 -11.04 29.41
N ASP A 642 -31.53 -10.74 28.35
CA ASP A 642 -31.93 -10.91 26.95
C ASP A 642 -32.19 -12.39 26.64
N ALA A 643 -31.27 -13.30 27.01
CA ALA A 643 -31.45 -14.74 26.85
C ALA A 643 -32.71 -15.26 27.57
N ALA A 644 -32.99 -14.79 28.80
CA ALA A 644 -34.23 -15.15 29.51
C ALA A 644 -35.49 -14.69 28.76
N GLY A 645 -35.45 -13.49 28.15
CA GLY A 645 -36.51 -12.99 27.28
C GLY A 645 -36.69 -13.81 26.01
N LEU A 646 -35.59 -14.18 25.36
CA LEU A 646 -35.58 -14.99 24.13
C LEU A 646 -36.24 -16.36 24.30
N PHE A 647 -36.13 -17.00 25.47
CA PHE A 647 -36.82 -18.27 25.74
C PHE A 647 -38.35 -18.16 25.78
N SER A 648 -38.87 -16.96 26.01
CA SER A 648 -40.31 -16.71 25.96
C SER A 648 -40.80 -16.43 24.53
N SER A 649 -39.88 -16.26 23.57
CA SER A 649 -40.19 -16.06 22.16
C SER A 649 -40.50 -17.39 21.47
N ASN A 650 -41.52 -17.40 20.60
CA ASN A 650 -41.84 -18.53 19.74
C ASN A 650 -41.02 -18.55 18.43
N GLU A 651 -40.09 -17.60 18.25
CA GLU A 651 -39.29 -17.51 17.03
C GLU A 651 -38.24 -18.62 16.95
N ALA A 652 -38.17 -19.26 15.78
CA ALA A 652 -37.18 -20.30 15.50
C ALA A 652 -35.76 -19.72 15.60
N GLY A 653 -34.90 -20.37 16.39
CA GLY A 653 -33.51 -19.97 16.61
C GLY A 653 -33.25 -19.17 17.89
N MET A 654 -34.26 -18.49 18.45
CA MET A 654 -34.07 -17.68 19.67
C MET A 654 -33.75 -18.54 20.91
N ALA A 655 -34.38 -19.71 21.04
CA ALA A 655 -34.07 -20.66 22.09
C ALA A 655 -32.63 -21.22 21.99
N GLU A 656 -32.13 -21.41 20.75
CA GLU A 656 -30.77 -21.88 20.51
C GLU A 656 -29.75 -20.79 20.87
N LEU A 657 -29.96 -19.55 20.41
CA LEU A 657 -29.12 -18.41 20.77
C LEU A 657 -29.08 -18.19 22.28
N ALA A 658 -30.23 -18.29 22.94
CA ALA A 658 -30.32 -18.14 24.38
C ALA A 658 -29.58 -19.28 25.10
N SER A 659 -29.65 -20.52 24.62
CA SER A 659 -28.88 -21.65 25.16
C SER A 659 -27.39 -21.45 25.01
N GLN A 660 -26.94 -21.03 23.82
CA GLN A 660 -25.54 -20.71 23.54
C GLN A 660 -25.04 -19.58 24.45
N THR A 661 -25.86 -18.56 24.70
CA THR A 661 -25.52 -17.46 25.60
C THR A 661 -25.27 -17.94 27.02
N LEU A 662 -26.13 -18.82 27.55
CA LEU A 662 -25.97 -19.40 28.89
C LEU A 662 -24.69 -20.25 29.00
N GLU A 663 -24.39 -21.05 27.97
CA GLU A 663 -23.16 -21.86 27.90
C GLU A 663 -21.91 -20.97 27.86
N GLN A 664 -21.94 -19.92 27.06
CA GLN A 664 -20.83 -18.99 26.92
C GLN A 664 -20.57 -18.20 28.22
N VAL A 665 -21.61 -17.75 28.92
CA VAL A 665 -21.46 -17.15 30.26
C VAL A 665 -20.82 -18.14 31.23
N GLY A 666 -21.26 -19.41 31.22
CA GLY A 666 -20.62 -20.47 32.00
C GLY A 666 -19.13 -20.68 31.67
N THR A 667 -18.77 -20.53 30.40
CA THR A 667 -17.38 -20.60 29.91
C THR A 667 -16.54 -19.43 30.40
N VAL A 668 -17.08 -18.20 30.37
CA VAL A 668 -16.41 -17.01 30.92
C VAL A 668 -16.12 -17.17 32.41
N LEU A 669 -17.09 -17.66 33.18
CA LEU A 669 -16.92 -17.92 34.61
C LEU A 669 -15.85 -18.99 34.89
N ALA A 670 -15.78 -20.04 34.06
CA ALA A 670 -14.73 -21.06 34.16
C ALA A 670 -13.34 -20.51 33.84
N ALA A 671 -13.22 -19.70 32.79
CA ALA A 671 -11.96 -19.07 32.41
C ALA A 671 -11.48 -18.05 33.46
N LEU A 672 -12.41 -17.35 34.12
CA LEU A 672 -12.08 -16.43 35.21
C LEU A 672 -11.51 -17.17 36.43
N ASP A 673 -12.09 -18.30 36.83
CA ASP A 673 -11.56 -19.15 37.91
C ASP A 673 -10.14 -19.65 37.57
N ALA A 674 -9.93 -20.13 36.34
CA ALA A 674 -8.60 -20.54 35.87
C ALA A 674 -7.58 -19.38 35.87
N ALA A 675 -8.01 -18.18 35.45
CA ALA A 675 -7.17 -16.99 35.46
C ALA A 675 -6.79 -16.56 36.88
N ALA A 676 -7.72 -16.66 37.83
CA ALA A 676 -7.45 -16.37 39.23
C ALA A 676 -6.46 -17.37 39.84
N MET A 677 -6.60 -18.67 39.56
CA MET A 677 -5.64 -19.69 40.01
C MET A 677 -4.25 -19.43 39.44
N THR A 678 -4.16 -19.10 38.16
CA THR A 678 -2.88 -18.71 37.52
C THR A 678 -2.28 -17.48 38.19
N ALA A 679 -3.10 -16.49 38.57
CA ALA A 679 -2.64 -15.30 39.29
C ALA A 679 -2.12 -15.63 40.70
N VAL A 680 -2.79 -16.53 41.43
CA VAL A 680 -2.34 -17.00 42.75
C VAL A 680 -1.00 -17.75 42.66
N GLU A 681 -0.85 -18.62 41.66
CA GLU A 681 0.41 -19.34 41.43
C GLU A 681 1.55 -18.38 41.04
N GLY A 682 1.26 -17.40 40.18
CA GLY A 682 2.21 -16.38 39.76
C GLY A 682 2.64 -15.44 40.90
N ALA A 683 1.73 -15.15 41.84
CA ALA A 683 1.97 -14.23 42.95
C ALA A 683 3.16 -14.65 43.83
N ALA A 684 3.38 -15.95 44.02
CA ALA A 684 4.47 -16.50 44.85
C ALA A 684 5.89 -16.12 44.36
N GLY A 685 6.05 -15.72 43.09
CA GLY A 685 7.36 -15.38 42.51
C GLY A 685 7.51 -13.94 42.01
N SER A 686 6.44 -13.14 42.00
CA SER A 686 6.41 -11.86 41.27
C SER A 686 6.32 -10.61 42.15
N GLY A 687 6.53 -10.76 43.47
CA GLY A 687 6.50 -9.63 44.42
C GLY A 687 5.09 -9.05 44.60
N VAL A 688 4.07 -9.85 44.35
CA VAL A 688 2.67 -9.49 44.58
C VAL A 688 2.43 -9.41 46.08
N PRO A 689 1.69 -8.39 46.58
CA PRO A 689 1.33 -8.32 47.98
C PRO A 689 0.59 -9.60 48.46
N ASP A 690 1.03 -10.17 49.58
CA ASP A 690 0.47 -11.42 50.13
C ASP A 690 -1.05 -11.34 50.38
N ASP A 691 -1.55 -10.14 50.71
CA ASP A 691 -2.97 -9.86 50.91
C ASP A 691 -3.77 -9.98 49.61
N LEU A 692 -3.25 -9.50 48.48
CA LEU A 692 -3.91 -9.66 47.18
C LEU A 692 -3.92 -11.13 46.73
N ALA A 693 -2.83 -11.86 46.98
CA ALA A 693 -2.77 -13.29 46.67
C ALA A 693 -3.79 -14.10 47.51
N ALA A 694 -3.91 -13.77 48.80
CA ALA A 694 -4.90 -14.37 49.68
C ALA A 694 -6.34 -14.02 49.24
N GLN A 695 -6.62 -12.76 48.92
CA GLN A 695 -7.93 -12.32 48.42
C GLN A 695 -8.31 -13.01 47.10
N LEU A 696 -7.37 -13.15 46.16
CA LEU A 696 -7.60 -13.89 44.91
C LEU A 696 -7.95 -15.35 45.17
N SER A 697 -7.21 -16.02 46.07
CA SER A 697 -7.45 -17.42 46.42
C SER A 697 -8.81 -17.60 47.10
N GLU A 698 -9.14 -16.74 48.06
CA GLU A 698 -10.41 -16.74 48.76
C GLU A 698 -11.58 -16.51 47.79
N ALA A 699 -11.52 -15.45 46.98
CA ALA A 699 -12.57 -15.11 46.02
C ALA A 699 -12.75 -16.20 44.96
N ALA A 700 -11.66 -16.79 44.45
CA ALA A 700 -11.71 -17.92 43.51
C ALA A 700 -12.38 -19.15 44.14
N SER A 701 -12.00 -19.48 45.38
CA SER A 701 -12.59 -20.60 46.11
C SER A 701 -14.09 -20.38 46.38
N SER A 702 -14.48 -19.14 46.73
CA SER A 702 -15.87 -18.75 46.95
C SER A 702 -16.69 -18.88 45.66
N LEU A 703 -16.20 -18.34 44.54
CA LEU A 703 -16.88 -18.48 43.25
C LEU A 703 -17.03 -19.95 42.85
N ARG A 704 -15.99 -20.77 43.03
CA ARG A 704 -16.02 -22.21 42.71
C ARG A 704 -17.02 -22.96 43.59
N GLN A 705 -17.04 -22.72 44.89
CA GLN A 705 -18.00 -23.33 45.82
C GLN A 705 -19.43 -22.93 45.48
N GLN A 706 -19.69 -21.64 45.22
CA GLN A 706 -21.02 -21.17 44.83
C GLN A 706 -21.45 -21.76 43.49
N ARG A 707 -20.55 -21.81 42.51
CA ARG A 707 -20.81 -22.43 41.21
C ARG A 707 -21.13 -23.91 41.37
N GLN A 708 -20.37 -24.66 42.17
CA GLN A 708 -20.61 -26.08 42.41
C GLN A 708 -21.92 -26.32 43.16
N ALA A 709 -22.23 -25.50 44.17
CA ALA A 709 -23.48 -25.59 44.93
C ALA A 709 -24.71 -25.28 44.06
N GLN A 710 -24.61 -24.26 43.19
CA GLN A 710 -25.73 -23.82 42.35
C GLN A 710 -25.91 -24.70 41.10
N LEU A 711 -24.82 -25.07 40.41
CA LEU A 711 -24.90 -25.88 39.19
C LEU A 711 -24.99 -27.38 39.49
N GLY A 712 -24.38 -27.86 40.57
CA GLY A 712 -24.43 -29.28 40.95
C GLY A 712 -25.83 -29.75 41.38
N GLY A 713 -26.67 -28.83 41.86
CA GLY A 713 -28.08 -29.10 42.18
C GLY A 713 -29.03 -28.91 41.00
N LEU A 714 -28.53 -28.53 39.81
CA LEU A 714 -29.39 -28.23 38.68
C LEU A 714 -29.77 -29.51 37.92
N PRO A 715 -31.06 -29.78 37.70
CA PRO A 715 -31.47 -30.82 36.77
C PRO A 715 -30.90 -30.55 35.37
N ALA A 716 -30.47 -31.59 34.66
CA ALA A 716 -29.96 -31.47 33.30
C ALA A 716 -30.99 -30.88 32.31
N ASP A 717 -32.28 -30.98 32.66
CA ASP A 717 -33.45 -30.46 31.97
C ASP A 717 -34.00 -29.16 32.57
N ALA A 718 -33.28 -28.52 33.49
CA ALA A 718 -33.74 -27.28 34.12
C ALA A 718 -34.08 -26.22 33.05
N PRO A 719 -35.26 -25.58 33.14
CA PRO A 719 -35.68 -24.55 32.19
C PRO A 719 -34.60 -23.48 32.03
N PRO A 720 -34.32 -23.02 30.82
CA PRO A 720 -33.24 -22.08 30.60
C PRO A 720 -33.40 -20.72 31.32
N ALA A 721 -34.63 -20.25 31.52
CA ALA A 721 -34.90 -19.08 32.38
C ALA A 721 -34.45 -19.30 33.83
N GLN A 722 -34.59 -20.54 34.34
CA GLN A 722 -34.08 -20.89 35.65
C GLN A 722 -32.54 -20.87 35.64
N ARG A 723 -31.89 -21.48 34.62
CA ARG A 723 -30.43 -21.43 34.44
C ARG A 723 -29.91 -19.99 34.39
N ALA A 724 -30.58 -19.11 33.65
CA ALA A 724 -30.24 -17.68 33.57
C ALA A 724 -30.27 -17.02 34.95
N GLY A 725 -31.32 -17.28 35.73
CA GLY A 725 -31.44 -16.77 37.10
C GLY A 725 -30.33 -17.26 38.05
N TRP A 726 -29.85 -18.50 37.89
CA TRP A 726 -28.71 -19.02 38.65
C TRP A 726 -27.39 -18.37 38.21
N LEU A 727 -27.10 -18.35 36.90
CA LEU A 727 -25.90 -17.69 36.39
C LEU A 727 -25.85 -16.21 36.79
N ARG A 728 -27.01 -15.53 36.84
CA ARG A 728 -27.10 -14.13 37.28
C ARG A 728 -26.69 -13.94 38.74
N ARG A 729 -26.98 -14.89 39.63
CA ARG A 729 -26.50 -14.87 41.02
C ARG A 729 -24.99 -15.05 41.13
N LEU A 730 -24.36 -15.71 40.16
CA LEU A 730 -22.91 -15.89 40.10
C LEU A 730 -22.18 -14.67 39.52
N LEU A 731 -22.87 -13.71 38.89
CA LEU A 731 -22.21 -12.54 38.29
C LEU A 731 -21.59 -11.60 39.33
N GLN A 732 -22.22 -11.42 40.49
CA GLN A 732 -21.67 -10.57 41.55
C GLN A 732 -20.34 -11.09 42.10
N PRO A 733 -20.23 -12.35 42.59
CA PRO A 733 -18.93 -12.88 43.05
C PRO A 733 -17.92 -13.00 41.90
N ALA A 734 -18.37 -13.20 40.65
CA ALA A 734 -17.49 -13.16 39.49
C ALA A 734 -16.94 -11.76 39.22
N ALA A 735 -17.75 -10.70 39.37
CA ALA A 735 -17.30 -9.32 39.21
C ALA A 735 -16.27 -8.93 40.29
N GLU A 736 -16.48 -9.39 41.53
CA GLU A 736 -15.53 -9.20 42.64
C GLU A 736 -14.19 -9.91 42.35
N LEU A 737 -14.24 -11.17 41.92
CA LEU A 737 -13.04 -11.91 41.50
C LEU A 737 -12.36 -11.24 40.30
N ALA A 738 -13.13 -10.78 39.31
CA ALA A 738 -12.63 -10.09 38.14
C ALA A 738 -11.91 -8.79 38.50
N ALA A 739 -12.43 -8.02 39.46
CA ALA A 739 -11.76 -6.82 39.94
C ALA A 739 -10.39 -7.14 40.57
N LEU A 740 -10.29 -8.22 41.36
CA LEU A 740 -9.01 -8.68 41.93
C LEU A 740 -8.04 -9.16 40.84
N VAL A 741 -8.52 -9.92 39.86
CA VAL A 741 -7.71 -10.37 38.72
C VAL A 741 -7.21 -9.17 37.90
N GLN A 742 -8.04 -8.15 37.71
CA GLN A 742 -7.64 -6.90 37.05
C GLN A 742 -6.58 -6.13 37.87
N GLN A 743 -6.72 -6.07 39.20
CA GLN A 743 -5.71 -5.49 40.08
C GLN A 743 -4.37 -6.23 39.96
N TYR A 744 -4.38 -7.56 39.96
CA TYR A 744 -3.17 -8.37 39.73
C TYR A 744 -2.50 -8.04 38.40
N TYR A 745 -3.26 -7.98 37.30
CA TYR A 745 -2.70 -7.63 35.99
C TYR A 745 -2.26 -6.17 35.86
N ALA A 746 -2.77 -5.27 36.72
CA ALA A 746 -2.35 -3.87 36.79
C ALA A 746 -1.05 -3.69 37.60
N LEU A 747 -0.59 -4.71 38.34
CA LEU A 747 0.68 -4.65 39.06
C LEU A 747 1.84 -4.48 38.08
N PRO A 748 2.79 -3.55 38.36
CA PRO A 748 3.93 -3.32 37.49
C PRO A 748 4.69 -4.59 37.13
N ALA A 749 4.97 -5.46 38.11
CA ALA A 749 5.72 -6.70 37.89
C ALA A 749 5.04 -7.67 36.90
N VAL A 750 3.70 -7.68 36.85
CA VAL A 750 2.92 -8.53 35.95
C VAL A 750 2.73 -7.87 34.58
N ASP A 751 2.59 -6.54 34.55
CA ASP A 751 2.33 -5.79 33.32
C ASP A 751 3.61 -5.41 32.55
N GLU A 752 4.77 -5.36 33.21
CA GLU A 752 6.04 -4.94 32.62
C GLU A 752 6.48 -5.79 31.41
N PRO A 753 6.39 -7.13 31.42
CA PRO A 753 6.66 -7.94 30.23
C PRO A 753 5.75 -7.57 29.04
N HIS A 754 4.47 -7.28 29.31
CA HIS A 754 3.51 -6.88 28.29
C HIS A 754 3.82 -5.47 27.75
N ARG A 755 4.15 -4.53 28.63
CA ARG A 755 4.56 -3.17 28.24
C ARG A 755 5.83 -3.19 27.40
N LEU A 756 6.80 -4.01 27.77
CA LEU A 756 8.03 -4.19 27.00
C LEU A 756 7.71 -4.74 25.60
N ALA A 757 6.89 -5.80 25.50
CA ALA A 757 6.49 -6.37 24.22
C ALA A 757 5.74 -5.36 23.31
N LEU A 758 4.85 -4.55 23.89
CA LEU A 758 4.17 -3.48 23.17
C LEU A 758 5.14 -2.37 22.72
N ALA A 759 6.10 -2.02 23.57
CA ALA A 759 7.09 -1.00 23.27
C ALA A 759 8.10 -1.44 22.20
N GLN A 760 8.46 -2.72 22.18
CA GLN A 760 9.25 -3.34 21.10
C GLN A 760 8.49 -3.27 19.78
N ALA A 761 7.21 -3.65 19.77
CA ALA A 761 6.36 -3.54 18.58
C ALA A 761 6.21 -2.07 18.11
N ALA A 762 6.06 -1.13 19.04
CA ALA A 762 6.02 0.30 18.74
C ALA A 762 7.34 0.82 18.16
N ALA A 763 8.48 0.23 18.54
CA ALA A 763 9.79 0.61 18.04
C ALA A 763 10.00 0.27 16.55
N GLY A 764 9.27 -0.72 16.02
CA GLY A 764 9.27 -1.07 14.60
C GLY A 764 8.53 -0.07 13.70
N ARG A 765 7.76 0.85 14.27
CA ARG A 765 7.01 1.89 13.51
C ARG A 765 7.89 3.09 13.17
N CYS A 766 7.45 3.87 12.18
CA CYS A 766 8.08 5.15 11.83
C CYS A 766 8.04 6.16 12.98
N CYS A 767 6.97 6.14 13.78
CA CYS A 767 6.85 6.87 15.03
C CYS A 767 6.33 5.91 16.12
N ALA A 768 7.06 5.81 17.23
CA ALA A 768 6.71 4.93 18.35
C ALA A 768 5.59 5.48 19.24
N TYR A 769 5.16 6.73 19.03
CA TYR A 769 3.96 7.22 19.71
C TYR A 769 2.73 6.61 19.04
N LEU A 770 2.07 5.67 19.71
CA LEU A 770 1.04 4.86 19.07
C LEU A 770 -0.15 5.68 18.52
N ARG A 771 -0.42 6.85 19.11
CA ARG A 771 -1.47 7.79 18.71
C ARG A 771 -1.04 8.76 17.60
N CYS A 772 0.20 8.69 17.13
CA CYS A 772 0.67 9.50 16.02
C CYS A 772 0.08 8.98 14.70
N ALA A 773 -0.67 9.83 13.98
CA ALA A 773 -1.18 9.54 12.65
C ALA A 773 -0.08 9.43 11.57
N ASN A 774 1.16 9.84 11.88
CA ASN A 774 2.29 9.75 10.98
C ASN A 774 2.87 8.32 10.97
N VAL A 775 2.13 7.39 10.38
CA VAL A 775 2.52 5.98 10.21
C VAL A 775 3.51 5.75 9.07
N GLU A 776 3.59 6.65 8.10
CA GLU A 776 4.41 6.52 6.87
C GLU A 776 5.55 7.56 6.76
N GLY A 777 5.71 8.47 7.73
CA GLY A 777 6.79 9.47 7.68
C GLY A 777 8.17 8.83 7.71
N GLU A 778 9.19 9.54 7.20
CA GLU A 778 10.61 9.17 7.13
C GLU A 778 11.27 8.94 8.52
N GLY A 779 10.71 8.06 9.34
CA GLY A 779 11.20 7.66 10.65
C GLY A 779 11.32 6.15 10.74
N GLY A 780 12.14 5.68 11.68
CA GLY A 780 12.45 4.26 11.87
C GLY A 780 13.92 3.95 11.55
N PRO A 781 14.39 2.70 11.77
CA PRO A 781 15.79 2.33 11.59
C PRO A 781 16.31 2.54 10.16
N ALA A 782 15.42 2.54 9.17
CA ALA A 782 15.74 2.78 7.76
C ALA A 782 15.80 4.27 7.38
N ALA A 783 15.24 5.17 8.20
CA ALA A 783 15.36 6.60 8.00
C ALA A 783 16.74 7.05 8.50
N VAL A 784 17.56 7.57 7.58
CA VAL A 784 18.88 8.10 7.92
C VAL A 784 18.72 9.29 8.89
N GLU A 785 19.61 9.40 9.88
CA GLU A 785 19.72 10.60 10.74
C GLU A 785 19.76 11.85 9.85
N GLY A 786 18.69 12.65 9.86
CA GLY A 786 18.57 13.85 9.02
C GLY A 786 17.17 14.11 8.45
N ALA A 787 16.34 13.07 8.29
CA ALA A 787 14.97 13.16 7.75
C ALA A 787 13.91 13.68 8.74
N GLY A 788 14.32 14.43 9.76
CA GLY A 788 13.42 14.98 10.80
C GLY A 788 12.97 14.00 11.89
N SER A 789 13.24 12.69 11.76
CA SER A 789 13.01 11.72 12.82
C SER A 789 14.09 11.75 13.91
N LYS A 790 13.70 11.52 15.17
CA LYS A 790 14.59 11.53 16.34
C LYS A 790 14.43 10.24 17.13
N CYS A 791 15.53 9.54 17.37
CA CYS A 791 15.53 8.40 18.27
C CYS A 791 15.48 8.86 19.74
N CYS A 792 14.92 8.03 20.62
CA CYS A 792 15.04 8.27 22.05
C CYS A 792 16.52 8.20 22.47
N SER A 793 17.03 9.22 23.18
CA SER A 793 18.44 9.27 23.59
C SER A 793 18.85 8.18 24.59
N GLY A 794 17.89 7.66 25.38
CA GLY A 794 18.08 6.55 26.31
C GLY A 794 18.18 5.22 25.57
N CYS A 795 17.03 4.59 25.29
CA CYS A 795 17.03 3.24 24.69
C CYS A 795 17.62 3.19 23.27
N ARG A 796 17.50 4.29 22.49
CA ARG A 796 17.85 4.36 21.06
C ARG A 796 17.23 3.24 20.21
N THR A 797 16.11 2.69 20.66
CA THR A 797 15.35 1.65 19.96
C THR A 797 14.13 2.27 19.26
N VAL A 798 13.46 3.21 19.93
CA VAL A 798 12.26 3.89 19.40
C VAL A 798 12.59 5.18 18.64
N TRP A 799 11.80 5.47 17.61
CA TRP A 799 11.90 6.67 16.77
C TRP A 799 10.65 7.54 16.88
N TYR A 800 10.80 8.85 16.72
CA TYR A 800 9.70 9.82 16.74
C TYR A 800 9.79 10.77 15.56
N CYS A 801 8.66 11.11 14.95
CA CYS A 801 8.59 12.11 13.88
C CYS A 801 8.86 13.55 14.36
N GLY A 802 8.93 13.79 15.68
CA GLY A 802 9.21 15.11 16.24
C GLY A 802 9.20 15.13 17.77
N LYS A 803 9.62 16.26 18.34
CA LYS A 803 9.71 16.46 19.81
C LYS A 803 8.34 16.32 20.51
N THR A 804 7.25 16.73 19.85
CA THR A 804 5.89 16.64 20.40
C THR A 804 5.49 15.18 20.62
N CYS A 805 5.70 14.31 19.63
CA CYS A 805 5.41 12.88 19.77
C CYS A 805 6.34 12.20 20.79
N SER A 806 7.61 12.60 20.85
CA SER A 806 8.54 12.09 21.86
C SER A 806 8.06 12.43 23.28
N LYS A 807 7.70 13.69 23.54
CA LYS A 807 7.14 14.12 24.84
C LYS A 807 5.82 13.43 25.16
N ALA A 808 4.89 13.37 24.20
CA ALA A 808 3.60 12.71 24.40
C ALA A 808 3.79 11.22 24.70
N ASN A 809 4.67 10.51 23.99
CA ASN A 809 4.94 9.11 24.28
C ASN A 809 5.64 8.91 25.64
N TRP A 810 6.48 9.85 26.05
CA TRP A 810 7.15 9.83 27.35
C TRP A 810 6.15 9.95 28.51
N HIS A 811 5.18 10.87 28.40
CA HIS A 811 4.21 11.15 29.46
C HIS A 811 2.97 10.27 29.41
N GLU A 812 2.38 10.10 28.23
CA GLU A 812 1.08 9.44 28.03
C GLU A 812 1.22 8.03 27.45
N GLY A 813 2.21 7.81 26.59
CA GLY A 813 2.40 6.53 25.90
C GLY A 813 3.23 5.49 26.68
N GLY A 814 3.59 5.78 27.92
CA GLY A 814 4.27 4.85 28.82
C GLY A 814 5.75 4.60 28.52
N HIS A 815 6.35 5.30 27.55
CA HIS A 815 7.75 5.05 27.15
C HIS A 815 8.74 5.20 28.33
N ARG A 816 8.45 6.13 29.25
CA ARG A 816 9.26 6.33 30.47
C ARG A 816 9.48 5.04 31.27
N HIS A 817 8.48 4.17 31.34
CA HIS A 817 8.53 2.96 32.15
C HIS A 817 9.27 1.80 31.47
N VAL A 818 9.39 1.84 30.14
CA VAL A 818 9.98 0.76 29.33
C VAL A 818 11.31 1.15 28.70
N CYS A 819 11.75 2.40 28.85
CA CYS A 819 12.97 2.89 28.22
C CYS A 819 14.20 2.12 28.67
N ALA A 820 14.34 1.82 29.97
CA ALA A 820 15.46 1.03 30.49
C ALA A 820 15.42 -0.41 29.97
N ALA A 821 14.28 -1.09 30.08
CA ALA A 821 14.11 -2.46 29.57
C ALA A 821 14.36 -2.58 28.05
N LEU A 822 13.97 -1.58 27.26
CA LEU A 822 14.29 -1.53 25.83
C LEU A 822 15.79 -1.33 25.56
N GLU A 823 16.47 -0.59 26.43
CA GLU A 823 17.92 -0.42 26.34
C GLU A 823 18.64 -1.73 26.63
N GLU A 824 18.26 -2.40 27.71
CA GLU A 824 18.78 -3.71 28.12
C GLU A 824 18.56 -4.77 27.03
N ALA A 825 17.33 -4.86 26.50
CA ALA A 825 17.01 -5.75 25.39
C ALA A 825 17.88 -5.48 24.15
N ARG A 826 18.14 -4.20 23.84
CA ARG A 826 19.04 -3.81 22.74
C ARG A 826 20.50 -4.17 23.02
N GLN A 827 20.97 -4.03 24.26
CA GLN A 827 22.33 -4.42 24.66
C GLN A 827 22.51 -5.94 24.56
N ALA A 828 21.57 -6.72 25.11
CA ALA A 828 21.57 -8.17 24.98
C ALA A 828 21.58 -8.64 23.52
N ALA A 829 20.79 -7.99 22.64
CA ALA A 829 20.81 -8.28 21.21
C ALA A 829 22.15 -7.97 20.53
N LYS A 830 22.85 -6.89 20.95
CA LYS A 830 24.20 -6.57 20.45
C LYS A 830 25.23 -7.59 20.89
N GLU A 831 25.18 -8.02 22.14
CA GLU A 831 26.07 -9.05 22.68
C GLU A 831 25.86 -10.40 21.98
N ALA A 832 24.62 -10.81 21.77
CA ALA A 832 24.28 -12.01 21.00
C ALA A 832 24.82 -11.95 19.57
N ARG A 833 24.69 -10.80 18.89
CA ARG A 833 25.25 -10.60 17.52
C ARG A 833 26.78 -10.64 17.52
N ARG A 834 27.44 -10.11 18.56
CA ARG A 834 28.89 -10.17 18.71
C ARG A 834 29.34 -11.62 18.92
N ALA A 835 28.70 -12.35 19.83
CA ALA A 835 28.96 -13.77 20.08
C ALA A 835 28.77 -14.60 18.80
N ALA A 836 27.71 -14.37 18.03
CA ALA A 836 27.46 -15.06 16.76
C ALA A 836 28.53 -14.74 15.70
N ARG A 837 29.02 -13.50 15.62
CA ARG A 837 30.11 -13.12 14.70
C ARG A 837 31.44 -13.75 15.12
N GLU A 838 31.74 -13.80 16.40
CA GLU A 838 32.93 -14.46 16.95
C GLU A 838 32.88 -15.98 16.68
N ALA A 839 31.73 -16.62 16.89
CA ALA A 839 31.52 -18.03 16.56
C ALA A 839 31.69 -18.30 15.04
N ARG A 840 31.13 -17.45 14.17
CA ARG A 840 31.29 -17.60 12.72
C ARG A 840 32.75 -17.39 12.26
N ARG A 841 33.46 -16.45 12.89
CA ARG A 841 34.89 -16.23 12.62
C ARG A 841 35.73 -17.42 13.08
N ALA A 842 35.42 -18.01 14.24
CA ALA A 842 36.07 -19.22 14.72
C ALA A 842 35.83 -20.41 13.77
N ALA A 843 34.59 -20.58 13.30
CA ALA A 843 34.24 -21.63 12.33
C ALA A 843 34.94 -21.44 10.97
N MET A 844 34.99 -20.21 10.44
CA MET A 844 35.75 -19.93 9.20
C MET A 844 37.25 -20.12 9.41
N GLY A 845 37.79 -19.82 10.58
CA GLY A 845 39.20 -20.08 10.91
C GLY A 845 39.53 -21.58 10.93
N ALA A 846 38.65 -22.41 11.48
CA ALA A 846 38.81 -23.86 11.48
C ALA A 846 38.78 -24.45 10.05
N ALA A 847 37.85 -23.97 9.21
CA ALA A 847 37.72 -24.44 7.82
C ALA A 847 38.85 -24.02 6.86
N VAL A 848 39.74 -23.10 7.28
CA VAL A 848 40.93 -22.70 6.50
C VAL A 848 42.17 -23.52 6.92
N VAL A 849 42.12 -24.14 8.10
CA VAL A 849 43.20 -25.00 8.63
C VAL A 849 43.03 -26.46 8.21
N GLU A 850 41.78 -26.91 7.99
CA GLU A 850 41.46 -28.13 7.21
C GLU A 850 41.73 -27.93 5.71
#